data_AF-A0A368BKQ2-F1
#
_entry.id   AF-A0A368BKQ2-F1
#
_cell.length_a   1.000
_cell.length_b   1.000
_cell.length_c   1.000
_cell.angle_alpha   90.00
_cell.angle_beta   90.00
_cell.angle_gamma   90.00
#
_symmetry.space_group_name_H-M   'P 1'
#
loop_
_entity.id
_entity.type
_entity.pdbx_description
1 polymer ?
#
loop_
_entity_poly.entity_id
_entity_poly.type
_entity_poly.pdbx_seq_one_letter_code
_entity_poly.pdbx_strand_id
1 'polypeptide(L)'
;MPRIASKGMFKGGAIRKLSQNYPLKCQKQRGFPLLFRSRFSGRITPNIFQPMVTRNYLLLSLLVGTIAAFTPVSLANQFDPFAASEADTDSSTLEFLAEAREVPSGKPFHVLMKMTHPPGWHSYFINPGYVGTSLKPNWDLPPGYQAERVGWPIPHIGTTAGKKTYGYEPTVSHLFRIIPPAGLPSGTQMKIAASPRWQICDEANCRPEPGIGAPESASVVTVTVGSTLSLVTANTQAFADARAMLPAALPSDLKVQAVATADAVTLILSPADAVPDGAMHFYDFDQVLDAQSEPTVTRNEKEVRWSLSSNRNSDSSLANGISGILTIGENGYEVNASFGERKDDRVSFSKLLAILGGMFLGGMILNLMPCVFPVIGIKIMSFVQQAGEDRRKILNHGFIYAAGVTLSFWVLSGLLLALREGTIGNGGQEVTWGYQLQNPWVLWGLMLVMFTLAMNMFGIFEIGASATSVGSNLTRKQGAAGSFFSGVLATVVATPCSAPFLGVAIGLAFNLSPLLFLLAFTVMALGLAFPYVLLSAFPKLVERLPRPGPWMESFKQAMAFLLFGTTGFLLWSFLSLKDVGLPKMLPIVLGLTMIGIACWVYGRWCVVSRTKSTRSIGYLLALAFATMGVLYSKPPAEGLKWETWSPEAVEEAIATGRPVYVDFTATWCATCQVNKSRAYNGKVQALFSKYNVLALKADYTNYDPRISSVLAELKRRAVPVNALYRPGKTEPVLTKELFGSTYMANFITEHLEPKGQP
;
A
#
# COMPACT_ATOMS: atom_id res chain seq x y z
N MET A 1 49.95 73.99 -30.59
CA MET A 1 50.19 75.03 -29.55
C MET A 1 48.88 75.32 -28.82
N PRO A 2 48.90 75.54 -27.50
CA PRO A 2 47.79 75.19 -26.59
C PRO A 2 46.93 76.39 -26.15
N ARG A 3 45.97 76.08 -25.27
CA ARG A 3 45.18 76.92 -24.31
C ARG A 3 43.78 77.35 -24.77
N ILE A 4 42.75 77.46 -23.92
CA ILE A 4 42.29 76.93 -22.60
C ILE A 4 41.10 77.86 -22.22
N ALA A 5 40.00 77.30 -21.69
CA ALA A 5 39.01 77.92 -20.77
C ALA A 5 38.21 79.18 -21.25
N SER A 6 37.02 79.53 -20.76
CA SER A 6 36.11 78.99 -19.73
C SER A 6 34.74 79.71 -19.80
N LYS A 7 33.74 79.01 -19.27
CA LYS A 7 32.33 79.35 -18.92
C LYS A 7 32.03 80.72 -18.27
N GLY A 8 30.78 81.16 -18.46
CA GLY A 8 29.90 81.89 -17.50
C GLY A 8 28.43 81.65 -17.91
N MET A 9 27.51 81.08 -17.11
CA MET A 9 26.77 81.53 -15.91
C MET A 9 25.57 82.49 -16.15
N PHE A 10 24.38 81.98 -15.75
CA PHE A 10 23.22 82.63 -15.06
C PHE A 10 21.92 83.07 -15.80
N LYS A 11 20.85 82.35 -15.42
CA LYS A 11 19.48 82.74 -14.96
C LYS A 11 18.51 83.56 -15.84
N GLY A 12 17.40 82.91 -16.24
CA GLY A 12 16.03 83.12 -15.69
C GLY A 12 15.08 84.14 -16.35
N GLY A 13 13.86 83.69 -16.74
CA GLY A 13 12.63 84.53 -16.69
C GLY A 13 11.76 84.70 -17.96
N ALA A 14 10.93 83.70 -18.29
CA ALA A 14 9.50 83.71 -18.64
C ALA A 14 8.81 84.76 -19.60
N ILE A 15 8.02 84.20 -20.57
CA ILE A 15 6.61 84.53 -20.99
C ILE A 15 6.32 85.19 -22.38
N ARG A 16 5.48 84.47 -23.19
CA ARG A 16 4.58 84.86 -24.33
C ARG A 16 5.28 85.32 -25.64
N LYS A 17 4.79 85.10 -26.88
CA LYS A 17 3.40 85.03 -27.45
C LYS A 17 3.46 84.59 -28.96
N LEU A 18 2.30 84.26 -29.59
CA LEU A 18 1.94 84.40 -31.04
C LEU A 18 2.54 83.39 -32.06
N SER A 19 1.91 82.98 -33.18
CA SER A 19 0.58 83.09 -33.83
C SER A 19 0.61 82.06 -35.02
N GLN A 20 -0.43 81.37 -35.50
CA GLN A 20 -1.61 81.75 -36.33
C GLN A 20 -1.76 80.75 -37.52
N ASN A 21 -3.02 80.31 -37.75
CA ASN A 21 -3.71 80.03 -39.03
C ASN A 21 -3.64 78.67 -39.80
N TYR A 22 -4.61 77.77 -39.50
CA TYR A 22 -5.86 77.35 -40.27
C TYR A 22 -5.83 77.11 -41.82
N PRO A 23 -6.85 76.44 -42.47
CA PRO A 23 -7.51 75.11 -42.29
C PRO A 23 -8.10 74.44 -43.60
N LEU A 24 -8.85 73.31 -43.51
CA LEU A 24 -10.22 73.12 -44.10
C LEU A 24 -10.85 71.68 -43.97
N LYS A 25 -12.03 71.66 -43.29
CA LYS A 25 -13.32 70.90 -43.39
C LYS A 25 -13.53 69.47 -43.99
N CYS A 26 -14.17 68.63 -43.15
CA CYS A 26 -15.44 67.85 -43.26
C CYS A 26 -15.84 66.99 -44.48
N GLN A 27 -16.23 65.73 -44.20
CA GLN A 27 -17.37 65.05 -44.84
C GLN A 27 -18.13 64.10 -43.86
N LYS A 28 -19.42 63.86 -44.13
CA LYS A 28 -20.52 63.50 -43.20
C LYS A 28 -21.43 62.45 -43.86
N GLN A 29 -21.95 61.45 -43.13
CA GLN A 29 -23.20 60.68 -43.38
C GLN A 29 -23.41 59.71 -42.18
N ARG A 30 -24.36 59.84 -41.23
CA ARG A 30 -25.86 59.71 -41.16
C ARG A 30 -26.43 58.28 -41.31
N GLY A 31 -27.06 57.77 -40.23
CA GLY A 31 -28.04 56.66 -40.22
C GLY A 31 -28.39 56.10 -38.81
N PHE A 32 -29.54 56.50 -38.24
CA PHE A 32 -30.22 56.07 -36.99
C PHE A 32 -31.17 54.86 -37.26
N PRO A 33 -31.91 54.22 -36.30
CA PRO A 33 -31.70 53.97 -34.85
C PRO A 33 -31.89 52.49 -34.41
N LEU A 34 -31.42 52.16 -33.20
CA LEU A 34 -31.93 51.06 -32.37
C LEU A 34 -32.71 51.68 -31.20
N LEU A 35 -34.02 51.40 -31.12
CA LEU A 35 -34.87 51.64 -29.97
C LEU A 35 -34.90 50.38 -29.12
N PHE A 36 -34.32 50.40 -27.91
CA PHE A 36 -35.03 50.05 -26.67
C PHE A 36 -34.18 50.43 -25.44
N ARG A 37 -34.77 51.31 -24.61
CA ARG A 37 -34.53 51.56 -23.17
C ARG A 37 -34.38 50.23 -22.40
N SER A 38 -33.67 50.07 -21.28
CA SER A 38 -33.41 51.00 -20.18
C SER A 38 -32.33 50.46 -19.21
N ARG A 39 -31.46 51.37 -18.75
CA ARG A 39 -31.14 51.65 -17.33
C ARG A 39 -30.48 50.52 -16.50
N PHE A 40 -29.19 50.63 -16.22
CA PHE A 40 -28.68 51.06 -14.90
C PHE A 40 -27.16 51.37 -14.89
N SER A 41 -26.87 52.55 -14.37
CA SER A 41 -25.65 53.21 -13.89
C SER A 41 -24.38 52.39 -13.59
N GLY A 42 -23.20 52.94 -13.94
CA GLY A 42 -21.93 52.58 -13.30
C GLY A 42 -20.66 52.92 -14.08
N ARG A 43 -20.16 54.14 -13.92
CA ARG A 43 -19.01 54.77 -14.58
C ARG A 43 -17.67 54.08 -14.25
N ILE A 44 -16.93 53.62 -15.26
CA ILE A 44 -15.52 53.19 -15.15
C ILE A 44 -14.62 54.39 -15.49
N THR A 45 -13.76 54.80 -14.55
CA THR A 45 -12.54 55.57 -14.83
C THR A 45 -11.39 54.95 -14.02
N PRO A 46 -10.22 54.70 -14.64
CA PRO A 46 -9.03 54.20 -13.96
C PRO A 46 -8.16 55.38 -13.53
N ASN A 47 -7.63 55.38 -12.29
CA ASN A 47 -6.21 55.68 -12.05
C ASN A 47 -5.79 55.76 -10.58
N ILE A 48 -4.55 55.29 -10.35
CA ILE A 48 -3.57 55.73 -9.34
C ILE A 48 -3.83 55.28 -7.88
N PHE A 49 -3.20 54.15 -7.51
CA PHE A 49 -2.90 53.81 -6.12
C PHE A 49 -1.44 54.19 -5.80
N GLN A 50 -1.28 55.26 -5.03
CA GLN A 50 -0.07 55.52 -4.24
C GLN A 50 -0.21 54.90 -2.84
N PRO A 51 0.91 54.64 -2.13
CA PRO A 51 0.94 53.75 -0.98
C PRO A 51 0.65 54.51 0.32
N MET A 52 -0.32 54.05 1.11
CA MET A 52 -0.54 54.52 2.47
C MET A 52 -0.78 53.35 3.44
N VAL A 53 0.02 53.35 4.51
CA VAL A 53 -0.14 52.66 5.81
C VAL A 53 0.18 51.16 5.85
N THR A 54 1.47 50.83 5.82
CA THR A 54 2.07 49.50 6.07
C THR A 54 2.58 49.32 7.52
N ARG A 55 1.95 49.96 8.53
CA ARG A 55 2.45 49.88 9.93
C ARG A 55 1.65 48.97 10.87
N ASN A 56 0.42 48.57 10.53
CA ASN A 56 -0.46 47.82 11.46
C ASN A 56 -0.76 46.35 11.13
N TYR A 57 -0.31 45.80 9.99
CA TYR A 57 -0.63 44.40 9.64
C TYR A 57 0.32 43.36 10.24
N LEU A 58 1.48 43.78 10.77
CA LEU A 58 2.44 42.89 11.43
C LEU A 58 1.98 42.48 12.84
N LEU A 59 1.26 43.37 13.54
CA LEU A 59 0.67 43.08 14.85
C LEU A 59 -0.64 42.29 14.73
N LEU A 60 -1.44 42.53 13.68
CA LEU A 60 -2.67 41.77 13.43
C LEU A 60 -2.40 40.32 13.00
N SER A 61 -1.31 40.07 12.26
CA SER A 61 -0.91 38.70 11.86
C SER A 61 -0.27 37.92 13.01
N LEU A 62 0.37 38.61 13.97
CA LEU A 62 0.84 38.01 15.22
C LEU A 62 -0.32 37.66 16.19
N LEU A 63 -1.37 38.49 16.24
CA LEU A 63 -2.51 38.27 17.15
C LEU A 63 -3.42 37.09 16.73
N VAL A 64 -3.60 36.89 15.41
CA VAL A 64 -4.43 35.79 14.87
C VAL A 64 -3.72 34.43 15.01
N GLY A 65 -2.38 34.41 15.05
CA GLY A 65 -1.59 33.20 15.30
C GLY A 65 -1.63 32.70 16.75
N THR A 66 -1.87 33.58 17.73
CA THR A 66 -1.89 33.22 19.15
C THR A 66 -3.24 32.76 19.69
N ILE A 67 -4.36 33.07 19.02
CA ILE A 67 -5.71 32.70 19.51
C ILE A 67 -6.10 31.26 19.12
N ALA A 68 -5.44 30.66 18.12
CA ALA A 68 -5.69 29.27 17.72
C ALA A 68 -5.03 28.21 18.64
N ALA A 69 -4.30 28.62 19.68
CA ALA A 69 -3.53 27.72 20.55
C ALA A 69 -4.22 27.34 21.86
N PHE A 70 -5.42 27.86 22.15
CA PHE A 70 -6.14 27.55 23.40
C PHE A 70 -7.63 27.29 23.16
N THR A 71 -7.96 26.11 22.63
CA THR A 71 -9.25 25.47 22.89
C THR A 71 -9.01 24.05 23.40
N PRO A 72 -9.55 23.65 24.56
CA PRO A 72 -9.37 22.30 25.08
C PRO A 72 -10.23 21.33 24.26
N VAL A 73 -9.56 20.43 23.54
CA VAL A 73 -10.12 19.19 22.99
C VAL A 73 -10.53 18.31 24.17
N SER A 74 -11.76 18.45 24.66
CA SER A 74 -12.21 17.70 25.83
C SER A 74 -13.64 17.13 25.72
N LEU A 75 -14.13 16.90 24.51
CA LEU A 75 -15.46 16.31 24.26
C LEU A 75 -15.47 15.12 23.27
N ALA A 76 -14.37 14.37 23.19
CA ALA A 76 -14.26 13.19 22.32
C ALA A 76 -14.12 11.84 23.08
N ASN A 77 -14.34 11.82 24.40
CA ASN A 77 -14.02 10.67 25.25
C ASN A 77 -15.23 9.91 25.83
N GLN A 78 -16.41 10.00 25.23
CA GLN A 78 -17.60 9.24 25.67
C GLN A 78 -18.36 8.60 24.51
N PHE A 79 -17.63 7.97 23.58
CA PHE A 79 -18.23 6.97 22.70
C PHE A 79 -17.50 5.66 22.94
N ASP A 80 -18.14 4.78 23.72
CA ASP A 80 -17.74 3.38 23.89
C ASP A 80 -18.77 2.51 23.13
N PRO A 81 -18.51 2.18 21.86
CA PRO A 81 -19.44 1.39 21.05
C PRO A 81 -19.43 -0.11 21.39
N PHE A 82 -18.75 -0.54 22.46
CA PHE A 82 -18.59 -1.95 22.82
C PHE A 82 -19.06 -2.31 24.22
N ALA A 83 -19.80 -1.43 24.90
CA ALA A 83 -20.38 -1.71 26.23
C ALA A 83 -21.61 -2.65 26.21
N ALA A 84 -21.82 -3.43 25.15
CA ALA A 84 -22.90 -4.42 25.08
C ALA A 84 -22.44 -5.69 24.36
N SER A 85 -21.94 -6.66 25.12
CA SER A 85 -21.88 -8.08 24.73
C SER A 85 -21.55 -8.95 25.96
N GLU A 86 -22.47 -8.98 26.93
CA GLU A 86 -22.56 -10.05 27.91
C GLU A 86 -24.03 -10.51 27.96
N ALA A 87 -24.35 -11.59 27.23
CA ALA A 87 -25.35 -12.60 27.59
C ALA A 87 -25.39 -13.69 26.51
N ASP A 88 -25.36 -14.93 26.99
CA ASP A 88 -25.18 -16.20 26.31
C ASP A 88 -26.52 -16.76 25.78
N THR A 89 -26.75 -16.74 24.45
CA THR A 89 -27.83 -17.51 23.78
C THR A 89 -27.45 -18.10 22.42
N ASP A 90 -26.29 -17.77 21.85
CA ASP A 90 -26.01 -17.99 20.42
C ASP A 90 -24.92 -19.04 20.16
N SER A 91 -24.76 -20.08 20.98
CA SER A 91 -23.75 -21.12 20.70
C SER A 91 -24.23 -22.15 19.66
N SER A 92 -23.29 -22.74 18.92
CA SER A 92 -23.61 -23.87 18.02
C SER A 92 -23.75 -25.17 18.80
N THR A 93 -24.69 -26.03 18.41
CA THR A 93 -24.79 -27.39 18.97
C THR A 93 -23.97 -28.36 18.14
N LEU A 94 -23.31 -29.31 18.82
CA LEU A 94 -22.54 -30.38 18.21
C LEU A 94 -23.06 -31.73 18.69
N GLU A 95 -23.45 -32.58 17.75
CA GLU A 95 -23.78 -33.98 17.99
C GLU A 95 -22.67 -34.87 17.43
N PHE A 96 -22.11 -35.75 18.26
CA PHE A 96 -21.09 -36.73 17.86
C PHE A 96 -21.67 -38.15 17.90
N LEU A 97 -21.86 -38.75 16.73
CA LEU A 97 -22.64 -39.98 16.55
C LEU A 97 -21.79 -41.08 15.92
N ALA A 98 -22.01 -42.33 16.31
CA ALA A 98 -21.45 -43.51 15.67
C ALA A 98 -22.50 -44.21 14.79
N GLU A 99 -22.11 -44.68 13.61
CA GLU A 99 -23.01 -45.40 12.69
C GLU A 99 -23.34 -46.80 13.23
N ALA A 100 -22.36 -47.43 13.86
CA ALA A 100 -22.46 -48.80 14.36
C ALA A 100 -22.29 -48.87 15.87
N ARG A 101 -23.06 -49.75 16.51
CA ARG A 101 -22.91 -50.15 17.90
C ARG A 101 -21.88 -51.27 18.04
N GLU A 102 -21.89 -52.21 17.09
CA GLU A 102 -20.94 -53.32 17.02
C GLU A 102 -20.33 -53.43 15.63
N VAL A 103 -19.02 -53.66 15.55
CA VAL A 103 -18.27 -53.77 14.29
C VAL A 103 -17.35 -55.00 14.35
N PRO A 104 -17.21 -55.79 13.27
CA PRO A 104 -16.25 -56.88 13.22
C PRO A 104 -14.80 -56.40 13.38
N SER A 105 -13.95 -57.24 13.96
CA SER A 105 -12.54 -56.92 14.19
C SER A 105 -11.82 -56.46 12.92
N GLY A 106 -11.15 -55.31 12.98
CA GLY A 106 -10.41 -54.72 11.87
C GLY A 106 -11.25 -54.11 10.73
N LYS A 107 -12.58 -54.03 10.85
CA LYS A 107 -13.43 -53.39 9.83
C LYS A 107 -13.62 -51.90 10.11
N PRO A 108 -13.50 -51.02 9.09
CA PRO A 108 -13.74 -49.61 9.26
C PRO A 108 -15.24 -49.32 9.47
N PHE A 109 -15.53 -48.24 10.19
CA PHE A 109 -16.89 -47.75 10.44
C PHE A 109 -16.91 -46.22 10.41
N HIS A 110 -18.10 -45.62 10.33
CA HIS A 110 -18.23 -44.17 10.28
C HIS A 110 -18.65 -43.56 11.60
N VAL A 111 -18.14 -42.35 11.83
CA VAL A 111 -18.61 -41.43 12.86
C VAL A 111 -18.98 -40.10 12.21
N LEU A 112 -19.92 -39.40 12.83
CA LEU A 112 -20.50 -38.17 12.32
C LEU A 112 -20.35 -37.06 13.36
N MET A 113 -19.87 -35.89 12.91
CA MET A 113 -19.94 -34.64 13.65
C MET A 113 -20.99 -33.74 12.98
N LYS A 114 -22.17 -33.66 13.58
CA LYS A 114 -23.28 -32.83 13.09
C LYS A 114 -23.32 -31.53 13.89
N MET A 115 -23.21 -30.41 13.19
CA MET A 115 -23.17 -29.08 13.76
C MET A 115 -24.42 -28.31 13.34
N THR A 116 -25.10 -27.69 14.31
CA THR A 116 -26.24 -26.80 14.05
C THR A 116 -25.94 -25.42 14.58
N HIS A 117 -25.95 -24.43 13.69
CA HIS A 117 -25.65 -23.04 13.98
C HIS A 117 -26.92 -22.26 14.29
N PRO A 118 -26.84 -21.21 15.14
CA PRO A 118 -27.93 -20.27 15.29
C PRO A 118 -28.27 -19.58 13.95
N PRO A 119 -29.51 -19.07 13.77
CA PRO A 119 -29.89 -18.35 12.57
C PRO A 119 -28.94 -17.18 12.26
N GLY A 120 -28.48 -17.08 11.00
CA GLY A 120 -27.54 -16.04 10.55
C GLY A 120 -26.06 -16.32 10.88
N TRP A 121 -25.76 -17.42 11.56
CA TRP A 121 -24.39 -17.86 11.82
C TRP A 121 -23.99 -18.99 10.88
N HIS A 122 -22.75 -18.95 10.41
CA HIS A 122 -22.17 -19.98 9.54
C HIS A 122 -20.81 -20.46 10.06
N SER A 123 -20.46 -21.70 9.72
CA SER A 123 -19.09 -22.23 9.82
C SER A 123 -18.43 -22.31 8.45
N TYR A 124 -17.15 -22.64 8.41
CA TYR A 124 -16.32 -22.49 7.21
C TYR A 124 -15.95 -23.80 6.52
N PHE A 125 -15.92 -23.73 5.19
CA PHE A 125 -15.20 -24.68 4.35
C PHE A 125 -13.67 -24.56 4.56
N ILE A 126 -12.90 -25.55 4.08
CA ILE A 126 -11.43 -25.55 4.24
C ILE A 126 -10.78 -24.30 3.65
N ASN A 127 -11.21 -23.85 2.46
CA ASN A 127 -10.99 -22.50 1.99
C ASN A 127 -12.13 -21.61 2.49
N PRO A 128 -11.92 -20.71 3.47
CA PRO A 128 -12.98 -19.86 4.00
C PRO A 128 -13.34 -18.70 3.06
N GLY A 129 -12.54 -18.44 2.02
CA GLY A 129 -12.71 -17.35 1.04
C GLY A 129 -12.29 -15.95 1.54
N TYR A 130 -12.44 -15.64 2.83
CA TYR A 130 -11.96 -14.37 3.40
C TYR A 130 -11.25 -14.58 4.74
N VAL A 131 -11.99 -14.63 5.85
CA VAL A 131 -11.46 -14.92 7.19
C VAL A 131 -12.35 -15.96 7.85
N GLY A 132 -11.75 -17.03 8.35
CA GLY A 132 -12.49 -18.14 8.93
C GLY A 132 -11.59 -19.36 9.15
N THR A 133 -11.99 -20.23 10.06
CA THR A 133 -11.30 -21.50 10.32
C THR A 133 -12.30 -22.64 10.25
N SER A 134 -12.05 -23.62 9.38
CA SER A 134 -12.88 -24.81 9.22
C SER A 134 -12.82 -25.73 10.45
N LEU A 135 -13.76 -26.68 10.54
CA LEU A 135 -13.75 -27.71 11.58
C LEU A 135 -12.45 -28.53 11.60
N LYS A 136 -11.75 -28.47 12.73
CA LYS A 136 -10.64 -29.35 13.11
C LYS A 136 -11.13 -30.35 14.16
N PRO A 137 -11.25 -31.65 13.83
CA PRO A 137 -11.77 -32.66 14.75
C PRO A 137 -10.94 -32.85 16.04
N ASN A 138 -9.61 -32.67 15.96
CA ASN A 138 -8.65 -32.98 17.03
C ASN A 138 -8.92 -34.33 17.72
N TRP A 139 -8.61 -35.39 16.99
CA TRP A 139 -8.84 -36.77 17.39
C TRP A 139 -7.98 -37.19 18.60
N ASP A 140 -8.62 -37.82 19.59
CA ASP A 140 -7.98 -38.54 20.70
C ASP A 140 -8.33 -40.03 20.54
N LEU A 141 -7.62 -40.69 19.63
CA LEU A 141 -7.87 -42.08 19.28
C LEU A 141 -6.91 -43.01 20.03
N PRO A 142 -7.36 -44.24 20.38
CA PRO A 142 -6.46 -45.24 20.92
C PRO A 142 -5.31 -45.56 19.96
N PRO A 143 -4.16 -46.06 20.46
CA PRO A 143 -3.02 -46.40 19.62
C PRO A 143 -3.39 -47.37 18.48
N GLY A 144 -2.92 -47.06 17.26
CA GLY A 144 -3.13 -47.89 16.07
C GLY A 144 -4.42 -47.62 15.29
N TYR A 145 -5.28 -46.70 15.75
CA TYR A 145 -6.46 -46.26 15.02
C TYR A 145 -6.13 -45.10 14.09
N GLN A 146 -6.81 -45.04 12.94
CA GLN A 146 -6.74 -43.92 12.02
C GLN A 146 -8.13 -43.33 11.80
N ALA A 147 -8.20 -42.01 11.61
CA ALA A 147 -9.41 -41.32 11.22
C ALA A 147 -9.14 -40.48 9.98
N GLU A 148 -10.00 -40.63 8.98
CA GLU A 148 -9.97 -39.83 7.76
C GLU A 148 -11.35 -39.21 7.53
N ARG A 149 -11.37 -38.03 6.94
CA ARG A 149 -12.62 -37.40 6.50
C ARG A 149 -13.05 -38.10 5.21
N VAL A 150 -14.31 -38.54 5.12
CA VAL A 150 -14.83 -39.21 3.92
C VAL A 150 -14.85 -38.26 2.71
N GLY A 151 -15.20 -37.00 2.97
CA GLY A 151 -15.18 -35.92 2.00
C GLY A 151 -15.62 -34.61 2.66
N TRP A 152 -15.42 -33.50 1.97
CA TRP A 152 -16.00 -32.23 2.40
C TRP A 152 -17.44 -32.11 1.90
N PRO A 153 -18.40 -31.70 2.75
CA PRO A 153 -19.73 -31.32 2.29
C PRO A 153 -19.66 -30.17 1.29
N ILE A 154 -20.59 -30.13 0.32
CA ILE A 154 -20.69 -29.06 -0.68
C ILE A 154 -20.95 -27.72 0.06
N PRO A 155 -20.05 -26.74 -0.02
CA PRO A 155 -20.26 -25.44 0.62
C PRO A 155 -21.18 -24.54 -0.22
N HIS A 156 -21.69 -23.49 0.41
CA HIS A 156 -22.38 -22.40 -0.30
C HIS A 156 -21.59 -21.09 -0.17
N ILE A 157 -21.91 -20.13 -1.03
CA ILE A 157 -21.32 -18.79 -1.00
C ILE A 157 -22.17 -17.91 -0.08
N GLY A 158 -21.60 -17.52 1.06
CA GLY A 158 -22.18 -16.56 1.99
C GLY A 158 -21.42 -15.23 1.98
N THR A 159 -21.75 -14.38 2.94
CA THR A 159 -21.04 -13.12 3.18
C THR A 159 -20.71 -12.92 4.66
N THR A 160 -19.46 -12.58 4.95
CA THR A 160 -19.00 -12.15 6.28
C THR A 160 -18.37 -10.77 6.15
N ALA A 161 -18.84 -9.78 6.92
CA ALA A 161 -18.36 -8.39 6.84
C ALA A 161 -18.34 -7.81 5.40
N GLY A 162 -19.33 -8.15 4.57
CA GLY A 162 -19.44 -7.70 3.18
C GLY A 162 -18.44 -8.33 2.20
N LYS A 163 -17.74 -9.40 2.60
CA LYS A 163 -16.83 -10.19 1.75
C LYS A 163 -17.39 -11.58 1.49
N LYS A 164 -17.13 -12.15 0.31
CA LYS A 164 -17.58 -13.51 -0.03
C LYS A 164 -16.89 -14.53 0.88
N THR A 165 -17.65 -15.47 1.42
CA THR A 165 -17.11 -16.56 2.23
C THR A 165 -17.70 -17.89 1.80
N TYR A 166 -16.95 -18.96 2.02
CA TYR A 166 -17.41 -20.32 1.73
C TYR A 166 -17.66 -21.04 3.04
N GLY A 167 -18.89 -21.52 3.21
CA GLY A 167 -19.31 -22.01 4.50
C GLY A 167 -20.55 -22.88 4.47
N TYR A 168 -21.09 -23.07 5.67
CA TYR A 168 -22.23 -23.92 5.92
C TYR A 168 -23.19 -23.27 6.91
N GLU A 169 -24.47 -23.22 6.54
CA GLU A 169 -25.56 -22.67 7.33
C GLU A 169 -26.88 -23.35 6.93
N PRO A 170 -27.83 -23.57 7.86
CA PRO A 170 -27.64 -23.53 9.31
C PRO A 170 -27.03 -24.83 9.87
N THR A 171 -26.92 -25.90 9.06
CA THR A 171 -26.50 -27.23 9.55
C THR A 171 -25.47 -27.84 8.61
N VAL A 172 -24.42 -28.44 9.20
CA VAL A 172 -23.41 -29.21 8.46
C VAL A 172 -23.10 -30.51 9.15
N SER A 173 -22.93 -31.56 8.35
CA SER A 173 -22.60 -32.90 8.81
C SER A 173 -21.25 -33.32 8.23
N HIS A 174 -20.25 -33.48 9.09
CA HIS A 174 -18.93 -33.95 8.69
C HIS A 174 -18.77 -35.45 8.98
N LEU A 175 -18.66 -36.23 7.91
CA LEU A 175 -18.53 -37.68 7.99
C LEU A 175 -17.05 -38.11 8.00
N PHE A 176 -16.71 -39.00 8.94
CA PHE A 176 -15.36 -39.54 9.09
C PHE A 176 -15.38 -41.06 9.10
N ARG A 177 -14.37 -41.68 8.49
CA ARG A 177 -14.12 -43.12 8.53
C ARG A 177 -13.05 -43.42 9.57
N ILE A 178 -13.41 -44.25 10.55
CA ILE A 178 -12.50 -44.76 11.58
C ILE A 178 -12.00 -46.14 11.14
N ILE A 179 -10.68 -46.32 11.14
CA ILE A 179 -9.99 -47.55 10.74
C ILE A 179 -9.33 -48.13 12.00
N PRO A 180 -9.90 -49.19 12.61
CA PRO A 180 -9.31 -49.85 13.77
C PRO A 180 -8.15 -50.78 13.36
N PRO A 181 -7.20 -51.07 14.26
CA PRO A 181 -6.14 -52.04 14.03
C PRO A 181 -6.72 -53.47 13.89
N ALA A 182 -6.01 -54.33 13.16
CA ALA A 182 -6.39 -55.73 13.00
C ALA A 182 -6.21 -56.53 14.30
N GLY A 183 -7.06 -57.54 14.51
CA GLY A 183 -6.88 -58.54 15.58
C GLY A 183 -7.37 -58.12 16.97
N LEU A 184 -8.28 -57.14 17.07
CA LEU A 184 -8.93 -56.79 18.33
C LEU A 184 -9.80 -57.95 18.85
N PRO A 185 -9.72 -58.32 20.15
CA PRO A 185 -10.57 -59.34 20.76
C PRO A 185 -12.06 -58.97 20.73
N SER A 186 -12.94 -59.98 20.60
CA SER A 186 -14.38 -59.79 20.73
C SER A 186 -14.75 -59.24 22.11
N GLY A 187 -15.68 -58.29 22.17
CA GLY A 187 -16.10 -57.61 23.39
C GLY A 187 -15.24 -56.39 23.77
N THR A 188 -14.17 -56.09 23.02
CA THR A 188 -13.37 -54.87 23.25
C THR A 188 -14.21 -53.62 23.00
N GLN A 189 -14.25 -52.71 23.96
CA GLN A 189 -14.91 -51.41 23.80
C GLN A 189 -13.94 -50.39 23.20
N MET A 190 -14.24 -49.94 21.98
CA MET A 190 -13.49 -48.92 21.27
C MET A 190 -14.05 -47.56 21.64
N LYS A 191 -13.30 -46.82 22.46
CA LYS A 191 -13.63 -45.44 22.83
C LYS A 191 -13.05 -44.51 21.76
N ILE A 192 -13.93 -43.88 20.98
CA ILE A 192 -13.55 -42.88 19.96
C ILE A 192 -13.83 -41.52 20.55
N ALA A 193 -12.77 -40.73 20.77
CA ALA A 193 -12.86 -39.39 21.34
C ALA A 193 -12.32 -38.34 20.37
N ALA A 194 -12.92 -37.14 20.42
CA ALA A 194 -12.49 -35.99 19.64
C ALA A 194 -12.78 -34.69 20.40
N SER A 195 -11.91 -33.70 20.25
CA SER A 195 -12.08 -32.34 20.82
C SER A 195 -12.23 -31.31 19.69
N PRO A 196 -13.35 -31.33 18.95
CA PRO A 196 -13.51 -30.53 17.75
C PRO A 196 -13.45 -29.03 18.03
N ARG A 197 -12.80 -28.30 17.13
CA ARG A 197 -12.70 -26.84 17.16
C ARG A 197 -13.02 -26.26 15.79
N TRP A 198 -13.80 -25.20 15.77
CA TRP A 198 -14.14 -24.46 14.55
C TRP A 198 -14.32 -22.98 14.87
N GLN A 199 -14.54 -22.18 13.83
CA GLN A 199 -14.95 -20.79 13.97
C GLN A 199 -16.36 -20.64 13.41
N ILE A 200 -17.17 -19.82 14.08
CA ILE A 200 -18.46 -19.37 13.57
C ILE A 200 -18.48 -17.84 13.46
N CYS A 201 -19.18 -17.33 12.47
CA CYS A 201 -19.39 -15.91 12.31
C CYS A 201 -20.82 -15.59 11.87
N ASP A 202 -21.30 -14.41 12.27
CA ASP A 202 -22.42 -13.72 11.65
C ASP A 202 -21.88 -12.58 10.74
N GLU A 203 -22.72 -11.65 10.28
CA GLU A 203 -22.27 -10.53 9.44
C GLU A 203 -21.23 -9.61 10.11
N ALA A 204 -21.26 -9.47 11.43
CA ALA A 204 -20.50 -8.47 12.19
C ALA A 204 -19.50 -9.07 13.20
N ASN A 205 -19.69 -10.32 13.62
CA ASN A 205 -19.03 -10.95 14.75
C ASN A 205 -18.48 -12.31 14.35
N CYS A 206 -17.32 -12.64 14.90
CA CYS A 206 -16.65 -13.92 14.70
C CYS A 206 -16.14 -14.44 16.03
N ARG A 207 -16.39 -15.72 16.33
CA ARG A 207 -15.86 -16.38 17.53
C ARG A 207 -15.43 -17.83 17.26
N PRO A 208 -14.39 -18.32 17.94
CA PRO A 208 -14.08 -19.74 17.95
C PRO A 208 -15.08 -20.51 18.83
N GLU A 209 -15.34 -21.76 18.46
CA GLU A 209 -16.17 -22.72 19.18
C GLU A 209 -15.38 -24.01 19.44
N PRO A 210 -15.37 -24.55 20.69
CA PRO A 210 -15.88 -23.89 21.90
C PRO A 210 -15.08 -22.61 22.22
N GLY A 211 -15.75 -21.66 22.90
CA GLY A 211 -15.23 -20.31 23.21
C GLY A 211 -13.82 -20.26 23.82
N ILE A 212 -13.17 -19.11 23.73
CA ILE A 212 -11.79 -18.92 24.24
C ILE A 212 -11.76 -19.17 25.75
N GLY A 213 -11.02 -20.20 26.19
CA GLY A 213 -10.89 -20.58 27.60
C GLY A 213 -11.92 -21.60 28.10
N ALA A 214 -12.87 -22.03 27.26
CA ALA A 214 -13.74 -23.15 27.59
C ALA A 214 -12.91 -24.45 27.72
N PRO A 215 -13.17 -25.30 28.74
CA PRO A 215 -12.52 -26.59 28.84
C PRO A 215 -12.79 -27.43 27.57
N GLU A 216 -11.78 -28.17 27.10
CA GLU A 216 -11.93 -29.07 25.96
C GLU A 216 -12.94 -30.17 26.31
N SER A 217 -14.19 -30.01 25.87
CA SER A 217 -15.22 -31.04 26.00
C SER A 217 -14.96 -32.12 24.96
N ALA A 218 -14.33 -33.22 25.39
CA ALA A 218 -14.14 -34.38 24.55
C ALA A 218 -15.51 -35.00 24.20
N SER A 219 -15.84 -35.00 22.91
CA SER A 219 -16.96 -35.74 22.37
C SER A 219 -16.57 -37.21 22.25
N VAL A 220 -17.33 -38.11 22.87
CA VAL A 220 -16.99 -39.53 22.97
C VAL A 220 -18.13 -40.41 22.49
N VAL A 221 -17.80 -41.38 21.63
CA VAL A 221 -18.68 -42.51 21.30
C VAL A 221 -17.97 -43.82 21.61
N THR A 222 -18.73 -44.84 22.00
CA THR A 222 -18.21 -46.19 22.27
C THR A 222 -18.80 -47.17 21.28
N VAL A 223 -17.94 -47.93 20.61
CA VAL A 223 -18.30 -48.97 19.64
C VAL A 223 -17.67 -50.29 20.10
N THR A 224 -18.42 -51.39 20.11
CA THR A 224 -17.93 -52.68 20.60
C THR A 224 -17.44 -53.55 19.45
N VAL A 225 -16.37 -54.32 19.65
CA VAL A 225 -15.95 -55.35 18.69
C VAL A 225 -16.87 -56.57 18.81
N GLY A 226 -17.63 -56.86 17.76
CA GLY A 226 -18.59 -57.97 17.69
C GLY A 226 -18.30 -58.95 16.56
N SER A 227 -19.17 -59.95 16.39
CA SER A 227 -19.07 -60.92 15.29
C SER A 227 -19.71 -60.40 13.99
N THR A 228 -20.71 -59.52 14.09
CA THR A 228 -21.44 -58.93 12.96
C THR A 228 -21.52 -57.41 13.09
N LEU A 229 -21.73 -56.71 11.97
CA LEU A 229 -21.97 -55.27 11.97
C LEU A 229 -23.40 -55.00 12.46
N SER A 230 -23.53 -54.25 13.55
CA SER A 230 -24.82 -53.84 14.12
C SER A 230 -24.92 -52.32 14.11
N LEU A 231 -25.86 -51.79 13.32
CA LEU A 231 -26.07 -50.35 13.15
C LEU A 231 -26.88 -49.74 14.31
N VAL A 232 -26.64 -48.46 14.60
CA VAL A 232 -27.47 -47.70 15.53
C VAL A 232 -28.68 -47.15 14.77
N THR A 233 -29.82 -47.81 14.87
CA THR A 233 -31.04 -47.44 14.10
C THR A 233 -31.43 -45.97 14.27
N ALA A 234 -31.26 -45.41 15.47
CA ALA A 234 -31.54 -44.00 15.77
C ALA A 234 -30.68 -43.00 14.98
N ASN A 235 -29.48 -43.39 14.56
CA ASN A 235 -28.54 -42.51 13.85
C ASN A 235 -28.64 -42.64 12.33
N THR A 236 -29.34 -43.67 11.82
CA THR A 236 -29.38 -44.01 10.38
C THR A 236 -29.73 -42.82 9.48
N GLN A 237 -30.72 -42.01 9.89
CA GLN A 237 -31.12 -40.83 9.11
C GLN A 237 -30.02 -39.77 9.06
N ALA A 238 -29.38 -39.46 10.18
CA ALA A 238 -28.31 -38.46 10.23
C ALA A 238 -27.12 -38.85 9.34
N PHE A 239 -26.81 -40.15 9.24
CA PHE A 239 -25.77 -40.66 8.33
C PHE A 239 -26.21 -40.64 6.86
N ALA A 240 -27.50 -40.86 6.56
CA ALA A 240 -28.03 -40.70 5.21
C ALA A 240 -27.97 -39.23 4.76
N ASP A 241 -28.39 -38.30 5.63
CA ASP A 241 -28.33 -36.85 5.38
C ASP A 241 -26.88 -36.38 5.18
N ALA A 242 -25.96 -36.85 6.02
CA ALA A 242 -24.54 -36.54 5.89
C ALA A 242 -23.94 -36.99 4.55
N ARG A 243 -24.34 -38.16 4.05
CA ARG A 243 -23.89 -38.67 2.74
C ARG A 243 -24.50 -37.88 1.57
N ALA A 244 -25.74 -37.41 1.71
CA ALA A 244 -26.40 -36.58 0.71
C ALA A 244 -25.74 -35.19 0.55
N MET A 245 -25.04 -34.70 1.57
CA MET A 245 -24.28 -33.44 1.51
C MET A 245 -22.92 -33.55 0.80
N LEU A 246 -22.43 -34.76 0.54
CA LEU A 246 -21.14 -34.99 -0.12
C LEU A 246 -21.26 -34.79 -1.64
N PRO A 247 -20.20 -34.29 -2.31
CA PRO A 247 -20.19 -34.18 -3.75
C PRO A 247 -20.30 -35.54 -4.43
N ALA A 248 -20.96 -35.57 -5.58
CA ALA A 248 -21.01 -36.74 -6.45
C ALA A 248 -19.67 -36.95 -7.17
N ALA A 249 -19.44 -38.17 -7.65
CA ALA A 249 -18.34 -38.42 -8.57
C ALA A 249 -18.59 -37.71 -9.91
N LEU A 250 -17.53 -37.22 -10.53
CA LEU A 250 -17.59 -36.60 -11.85
C LEU A 250 -18.14 -37.61 -12.90
N PRO A 251 -19.02 -37.20 -13.82
CA PRO A 251 -19.48 -38.05 -14.92
C PRO A 251 -18.30 -38.62 -15.73
N SER A 252 -18.35 -39.90 -16.10
CA SER A 252 -17.22 -40.61 -16.72
C SER A 252 -16.81 -40.09 -18.10
N ASP A 253 -17.73 -39.41 -18.78
CA ASP A 253 -17.56 -38.74 -20.07
C ASP A 253 -16.90 -37.36 -19.94
N LEU A 254 -16.92 -36.76 -18.75
CA LEU A 254 -16.37 -35.44 -18.47
C LEU A 254 -14.94 -35.53 -17.93
N LYS A 255 -14.00 -34.89 -18.62
CA LYS A 255 -12.59 -34.77 -18.21
C LYS A 255 -12.28 -33.34 -17.80
N VAL A 256 -11.61 -33.19 -16.66
CA VAL A 256 -11.14 -31.89 -16.16
C VAL A 256 -9.62 -31.84 -16.14
N GLN A 257 -9.05 -30.79 -16.74
CA GLN A 257 -7.63 -30.46 -16.64
C GLN A 257 -7.48 -29.07 -16.02
N ALA A 258 -6.35 -28.83 -15.36
CA ALA A 258 -6.04 -27.51 -14.80
C ALA A 258 -4.85 -26.88 -15.52
N VAL A 259 -4.84 -25.55 -15.61
CA VAL A 259 -3.70 -24.75 -16.03
C VAL A 259 -3.51 -23.63 -15.01
N ALA A 260 -2.34 -23.57 -14.37
CA ALA A 260 -1.98 -22.49 -13.48
C ALA A 260 -1.09 -21.46 -14.19
N THR A 261 -1.45 -20.20 -14.05
CA THR A 261 -0.59 -19.05 -14.36
C THR A 261 -0.12 -18.40 -13.06
N ALA A 262 0.70 -17.35 -13.12
CA ALA A 262 1.10 -16.63 -11.91
C ALA A 262 -0.07 -15.94 -11.19
N ASP A 263 -1.18 -15.68 -11.91
CA ASP A 263 -2.26 -14.81 -11.43
C ASP A 263 -3.64 -15.47 -11.44
N ALA A 264 -3.78 -16.64 -12.05
CA ALA A 264 -5.07 -17.31 -12.22
C ALA A 264 -4.90 -18.82 -12.42
N VAL A 265 -5.92 -19.56 -12.01
CA VAL A 265 -6.09 -20.99 -12.31
C VAL A 265 -7.27 -21.15 -13.25
N THR A 266 -7.07 -21.91 -14.32
CA THR A 266 -8.10 -22.23 -15.31
C THR A 266 -8.39 -23.74 -15.29
N LEU A 267 -9.63 -24.11 -15.04
CA LEU A 267 -10.16 -25.45 -15.23
C LEU A 267 -10.70 -25.59 -16.66
N ILE A 268 -10.31 -26.66 -17.35
CA ILE A 268 -10.72 -26.99 -18.71
C ILE A 268 -11.55 -28.26 -18.63
N LEU A 269 -12.84 -28.15 -18.95
CA LEU A 269 -13.80 -29.23 -18.96
C LEU A 269 -14.09 -29.67 -20.39
N SER A 270 -13.95 -30.97 -20.67
CA SER A 270 -14.15 -31.54 -22.01
C SER A 270 -14.83 -32.89 -21.96
N PRO A 271 -15.74 -33.22 -22.90
CA PRO A 271 -16.21 -32.37 -24.00
C PRO A 271 -17.29 -31.35 -23.54
N ALA A 272 -17.48 -30.26 -24.29
CA ALA A 272 -18.36 -29.15 -23.88
C ALA A 272 -19.85 -29.49 -23.78
N ASP A 273 -20.32 -30.48 -24.54
CA ASP A 273 -21.68 -31.00 -24.55
C ASP A 273 -22.01 -31.83 -23.30
N ALA A 274 -21.00 -32.45 -22.68
CA ALA A 274 -21.13 -33.16 -21.41
C ALA A 274 -21.21 -32.24 -20.18
N VAL A 275 -20.94 -30.93 -20.34
CA VAL A 275 -21.03 -29.95 -19.23
C VAL A 275 -22.48 -29.49 -19.06
N PRO A 276 -23.12 -29.74 -17.90
CA PRO A 276 -24.48 -29.28 -17.64
C PRO A 276 -24.60 -27.75 -17.69
N ASP A 277 -25.76 -27.25 -18.09
CA ASP A 277 -26.05 -25.82 -18.05
C ASP A 277 -26.31 -25.38 -16.60
N GLY A 278 -25.63 -24.32 -16.16
CA GLY A 278 -25.78 -23.78 -14.81
C GLY A 278 -24.65 -22.82 -14.42
N ALA A 279 -24.83 -22.09 -13.32
CA ALA A 279 -23.75 -21.32 -12.72
C ALA A 279 -22.66 -22.28 -12.22
N MET A 280 -21.41 -21.99 -12.55
CA MET A 280 -20.27 -22.82 -12.17
C MET A 280 -19.39 -22.13 -11.14
N HIS A 281 -19.06 -22.84 -10.08
CA HIS A 281 -18.14 -22.38 -9.06
C HIS A 281 -17.25 -23.51 -8.58
N PHE A 282 -15.97 -23.22 -8.31
CA PHE A 282 -15.03 -24.23 -7.84
C PHE A 282 -14.45 -23.80 -6.50
N TYR A 283 -14.62 -24.66 -5.49
CA TYR A 283 -14.13 -24.50 -4.13
C TYR A 283 -12.91 -25.39 -3.95
N ASP A 284 -11.72 -24.80 -3.93
CA ASP A 284 -10.47 -25.52 -3.84
C ASP A 284 -10.13 -25.96 -2.41
N PHE A 285 -9.57 -27.15 -2.28
CA PHE A 285 -9.05 -27.66 -1.00
C PHE A 285 -7.69 -27.04 -0.65
N ASP A 286 -6.96 -26.57 -1.65
CA ASP A 286 -5.57 -26.09 -1.54
C ASP A 286 -5.47 -24.63 -1.01
N GLN A 287 -6.58 -23.89 -0.98
CA GLN A 287 -6.68 -22.49 -0.51
C GLN A 287 -5.85 -21.49 -1.36
N VAL A 288 -5.75 -21.75 -2.66
CA VAL A 288 -4.97 -21.01 -3.65
C VAL A 288 -5.82 -20.09 -4.52
N LEU A 289 -7.15 -20.18 -4.47
CA LEU A 289 -8.03 -19.33 -5.27
C LEU A 289 -8.52 -18.10 -4.50
N ASP A 290 -8.59 -16.97 -5.19
CA ASP A 290 -9.15 -15.73 -4.66
C ASP A 290 -10.68 -15.74 -4.79
N ALA A 291 -11.34 -16.11 -3.69
CA ALA A 291 -12.79 -16.14 -3.56
C ALA A 291 -13.47 -14.77 -3.75
N GLN A 292 -12.73 -13.67 -3.66
CA GLN A 292 -13.29 -12.32 -3.87
C GLN A 292 -13.38 -11.96 -5.35
N SER A 293 -12.72 -12.70 -6.23
CA SER A 293 -12.77 -12.49 -7.67
C SER A 293 -14.00 -13.15 -8.30
N GLU A 294 -14.44 -12.64 -9.45
CA GLU A 294 -15.51 -13.27 -10.23
C GLU A 294 -14.90 -14.24 -11.25
N PRO A 295 -15.43 -15.47 -11.37
CA PRO A 295 -14.94 -16.42 -12.36
C PRO A 295 -15.30 -15.96 -13.77
N THR A 296 -14.37 -16.16 -14.70
CA THR A 296 -14.64 -16.01 -16.14
C THR A 296 -14.90 -17.38 -16.74
N VAL A 297 -16.07 -17.56 -17.34
CA VAL A 297 -16.47 -18.79 -18.01
C VAL A 297 -16.55 -18.54 -19.51
N THR A 298 -15.84 -19.36 -20.30
CA THR A 298 -15.92 -19.36 -21.76
C THR A 298 -16.29 -20.74 -22.26
N ARG A 299 -17.35 -20.83 -23.07
CA ARG A 299 -17.83 -22.08 -23.67
C ARG A 299 -17.58 -22.04 -25.17
N ASN A 300 -16.79 -23.00 -25.65
CA ASN A 300 -16.57 -23.24 -27.07
C ASN A 300 -17.21 -24.58 -27.47
N GLU A 301 -17.23 -24.90 -28.76
CA GLU A 301 -17.81 -26.17 -29.26
C GLU A 301 -17.11 -27.44 -28.72
N LYS A 302 -15.88 -27.32 -28.21
CA LYS A 302 -15.07 -28.47 -27.75
C LYS A 302 -14.92 -28.57 -26.25
N GLU A 303 -14.81 -27.44 -25.55
CA GLU A 303 -14.49 -27.39 -24.13
C GLU A 303 -15.12 -26.15 -23.46
N VAL A 304 -15.28 -26.26 -22.14
CA VAL A 304 -15.67 -25.16 -21.26
C VAL A 304 -14.46 -24.79 -20.41
N ARG A 305 -14.05 -23.53 -20.42
CA ARG A 305 -12.98 -23.02 -19.57
C ARG A 305 -13.56 -22.15 -18.46
N TRP A 306 -13.32 -22.54 -17.22
CA TRP A 306 -13.63 -21.77 -16.02
C TRP A 306 -12.32 -21.23 -15.45
N SER A 307 -12.19 -19.93 -15.27
CA SER A 307 -10.96 -19.31 -14.77
C SER A 307 -11.24 -18.38 -13.60
N LEU A 308 -10.43 -18.48 -12.55
CA LEU A 308 -10.51 -17.62 -11.38
C LEU A 308 -9.11 -17.12 -10.98
N SER A 309 -9.04 -15.95 -10.37
CA SER A 309 -7.75 -15.38 -9.93
C SER A 309 -7.16 -16.23 -8.81
N SER A 310 -5.84 -16.38 -8.77
CA SER A 310 -5.14 -17.06 -7.68
C SER A 310 -4.91 -16.09 -6.53
N ASN A 311 -5.09 -16.56 -5.30
CA ASN A 311 -4.73 -15.86 -4.09
C ASN A 311 -3.20 -15.79 -3.96
N ARG A 312 -2.63 -14.61 -4.27
CA ARG A 312 -1.18 -14.35 -4.21
C ARG A 312 -0.58 -14.44 -2.80
N ASN A 313 -1.41 -14.52 -1.76
CA ASN A 313 -1.00 -14.67 -0.36
C ASN A 313 -1.17 -16.12 0.16
N SER A 314 -1.45 -17.10 -0.72
CA SER A 314 -1.58 -18.50 -0.31
C SER A 314 -0.20 -19.10 -0.02
N ASP A 315 -0.04 -19.71 1.16
CA ASP A 315 1.18 -20.43 1.58
C ASP A 315 1.31 -21.81 0.90
N SER A 316 0.21 -22.30 0.30
CA SER A 316 0.14 -23.59 -0.37
C SER A 316 0.76 -23.51 -1.77
N SER A 317 1.90 -24.18 -1.98
CA SER A 317 2.39 -24.40 -3.33
C SER A 317 1.43 -25.35 -4.06
N LEU A 318 0.86 -24.90 -5.18
CA LEU A 318 0.17 -25.75 -6.13
C LEU A 318 1.08 -26.93 -6.50
N ALA A 319 0.70 -28.14 -6.09
CA ALA A 319 1.37 -29.37 -6.47
C ALA A 319 1.19 -29.63 -7.99
N ASN A 320 1.40 -30.86 -8.47
CA ASN A 320 1.16 -31.21 -9.87
C ASN A 320 -0.33 -31.13 -10.31
N GLY A 321 -1.22 -30.53 -9.50
CA GLY A 321 -2.65 -30.36 -9.78
C GLY A 321 -3.35 -29.50 -8.72
N ILE A 322 -4.66 -29.37 -8.88
CA ILE A 322 -5.58 -28.71 -7.95
C ILE A 322 -6.76 -29.64 -7.66
N SER A 323 -7.18 -29.66 -6.39
CA SER A 323 -8.28 -30.49 -5.91
C SER A 323 -9.37 -29.64 -5.28
N GLY A 324 -10.64 -30.03 -5.44
CA GLY A 324 -11.76 -29.26 -4.89
C GLY A 324 -13.14 -29.77 -5.30
N ILE A 325 -14.15 -28.97 -5.00
CA ILE A 325 -15.55 -29.24 -5.35
C ILE A 325 -15.97 -28.26 -6.45
N LEU A 326 -16.39 -28.78 -7.61
CA LEU A 326 -17.00 -28.01 -8.68
C LEU A 326 -18.52 -28.10 -8.57
N THR A 327 -19.19 -26.98 -8.33
CA THR A 327 -20.65 -26.90 -8.44
C THR A 327 -21.04 -26.44 -9.84
N ILE A 328 -22.07 -27.10 -10.39
CA ILE A 328 -22.70 -26.76 -11.66
C ILE A 328 -24.21 -26.77 -11.41
N GLY A 329 -24.80 -25.57 -11.31
CA GLY A 329 -26.18 -25.44 -10.83
C GLY A 329 -26.31 -25.88 -9.38
N GLU A 330 -27.20 -26.84 -9.09
CA GLU A 330 -27.42 -27.38 -7.74
C GLU A 330 -26.54 -28.60 -7.42
N ASN A 331 -25.83 -29.16 -8.41
CA ASN A 331 -25.02 -30.35 -8.24
C ASN A 331 -23.57 -29.99 -7.92
N GLY A 332 -22.96 -30.68 -6.94
CA GLY A 332 -21.53 -30.58 -6.63
C GLY A 332 -20.79 -31.85 -7.03
N TYR A 333 -19.64 -31.70 -7.68
CA TYR A 333 -18.76 -32.78 -8.12
C TYR A 333 -17.38 -32.64 -7.52
N GLU A 334 -16.79 -33.75 -7.06
CA GLU A 334 -15.40 -33.74 -6.63
C GLU A 334 -14.46 -33.80 -7.85
N VAL A 335 -13.50 -32.86 -7.90
CA VAL A 335 -12.57 -32.71 -9.03
C VAL A 335 -11.15 -32.75 -8.51
N ASN A 336 -10.35 -33.62 -9.13
CA ASN A 336 -8.91 -33.72 -8.95
C ASN A 336 -8.24 -33.53 -10.32
N ALA A 337 -7.74 -32.33 -10.61
CA ALA A 337 -7.25 -31.96 -11.94
C ALA A 337 -5.74 -31.73 -11.92
N SER A 338 -4.99 -32.46 -12.74
CA SER A 338 -3.54 -32.24 -12.90
C SER A 338 -3.24 -31.01 -13.77
N PHE A 339 -2.13 -30.33 -13.48
CA PHE A 339 -1.65 -29.25 -14.34
C PHE A 339 -1.11 -29.79 -15.66
N GLY A 340 -1.60 -29.26 -16.78
CA GLY A 340 -1.03 -29.55 -18.10
C GLY A 340 0.39 -28.98 -18.25
N GLU A 341 1.18 -29.53 -19.18
CA GLU A 341 2.51 -28.99 -19.51
C GLU A 341 2.42 -27.49 -19.86
N ARG A 342 3.15 -26.66 -19.11
CA ARG A 342 3.27 -25.22 -19.31
C ARG A 342 3.90 -24.92 -20.66
N LYS A 343 3.10 -24.77 -21.70
CA LYS A 343 3.54 -24.09 -22.92
C LYS A 343 3.66 -22.61 -22.60
N ASP A 344 4.90 -22.19 -22.35
CA ASP A 344 5.29 -20.80 -22.16
C ASP A 344 4.70 -19.97 -23.32
N ASP A 345 3.74 -19.11 -23.00
CA ASP A 345 3.15 -18.21 -23.99
C ASP A 345 4.26 -17.24 -24.40
N ARG A 346 4.91 -17.52 -25.54
CA ARG A 346 5.77 -16.55 -26.24
C ARG A 346 5.02 -15.23 -26.23
N VAL A 347 5.58 -14.19 -25.61
CA VAL A 347 5.00 -12.85 -25.60
C VAL A 347 4.67 -12.51 -27.05
N SER A 348 3.39 -12.50 -27.38
CA SER A 348 2.94 -12.25 -28.74
C SER A 348 3.56 -10.95 -29.24
N PHE A 349 3.99 -10.91 -30.50
CA PHE A 349 4.63 -9.74 -31.09
C PHE A 349 3.78 -8.46 -30.88
N SER A 350 2.45 -8.59 -30.87
CA SER A 350 1.54 -7.49 -30.56
C SER A 350 1.65 -6.98 -29.12
N LYS A 351 1.77 -7.88 -28.13
CA LYS A 351 1.96 -7.53 -26.71
C LYS A 351 3.33 -6.88 -26.50
N LEU A 352 4.38 -7.40 -27.13
CA LEU A 352 5.72 -6.80 -27.07
C LEU A 352 5.72 -5.39 -27.66
N LEU A 353 5.10 -5.20 -28.83
CA LEU A 353 5.01 -3.90 -29.48
C LEU A 353 4.21 -2.91 -28.62
N ALA A 354 3.12 -3.35 -27.98
CA ALA A 354 2.34 -2.54 -27.05
C ALA A 354 3.17 -2.10 -25.82
N ILE A 355 3.96 -3.01 -25.25
CA ILE A 355 4.85 -2.71 -24.12
C ILE A 355 5.91 -1.68 -24.53
N LEU A 356 6.62 -1.90 -25.65
CA LEU A 356 7.64 -0.97 -26.14
C LEU A 356 7.03 0.39 -26.50
N GLY A 357 5.85 0.40 -27.14
CA GLY A 357 5.11 1.62 -27.43
C GLY A 357 4.69 2.38 -26.16
N GLY A 358 4.22 1.66 -25.14
CA GLY A 358 3.88 2.22 -23.84
C GLY A 358 5.09 2.80 -23.10
N MET A 359 6.25 2.13 -23.16
CA MET A 359 7.50 2.63 -22.57
C MET A 359 8.02 3.88 -23.28
N PHE A 360 7.94 3.92 -24.63
CA PHE A 360 8.29 5.09 -25.42
C PHE A 360 7.38 6.28 -25.09
N LEU A 361 6.06 6.04 -25.04
CA LEU A 361 5.07 7.05 -24.68
C LEU A 361 5.27 7.54 -23.25
N GLY A 362 5.53 6.63 -22.30
CA GLY A 362 5.87 6.96 -20.92
C GLY A 362 7.10 7.87 -20.84
N GLY A 363 8.16 7.55 -21.59
CA GLY A 363 9.35 8.39 -21.73
C GLY A 363 9.03 9.79 -22.28
N MET A 364 8.17 9.89 -23.30
CA MET A 364 7.74 11.19 -23.82
C MET A 364 6.94 11.98 -22.78
N ILE A 365 6.06 11.32 -22.02
CA ILE A 365 5.26 11.95 -20.95
C ILE A 365 6.16 12.56 -19.85
N LEU A 366 7.32 11.96 -19.56
CA LEU A 366 8.28 12.52 -18.59
C LEU A 366 8.73 13.95 -18.95
N ASN A 367 8.71 14.34 -20.22
CA ASN A 367 9.00 15.73 -20.62
C ASN A 367 7.89 16.72 -20.24
N LEU A 368 6.65 16.25 -20.10
CA LEU A 368 5.49 17.06 -19.68
C LEU A 368 5.41 17.15 -18.15
N MET A 369 6.18 16.36 -17.42
CA MET A 369 6.15 16.40 -15.97
C MET A 369 6.66 17.75 -15.42
N PRO A 370 5.95 18.34 -14.45
CA PRO A 370 6.25 19.67 -13.91
C PRO A 370 7.69 19.82 -13.36
N CYS A 371 8.32 18.73 -12.91
CA CYS A 371 9.68 18.76 -12.36
C CYS A 371 10.78 18.88 -13.42
N VAL A 372 10.51 18.48 -14.66
CA VAL A 372 11.50 18.49 -15.76
C VAL A 372 11.46 19.82 -16.53
N PHE A 373 10.34 20.52 -16.43
CA PHE A 373 10.09 21.78 -17.12
C PHE A 373 11.15 22.88 -16.88
N PRO A 374 11.67 23.11 -15.65
CA PRO A 374 12.71 24.12 -15.41
C PRO A 374 14.01 23.85 -16.18
N VAL A 375 14.38 22.57 -16.33
CA VAL A 375 15.60 22.15 -17.05
C VAL A 375 15.40 22.34 -18.56
N ILE A 376 14.22 21.96 -19.07
CA ILE A 376 13.85 22.14 -20.48
C ILE A 376 13.88 23.62 -20.86
N GLY A 377 13.29 24.51 -20.04
CA GLY A 377 13.24 25.95 -20.31
C GLY A 377 14.62 26.60 -20.42
N ILE A 378 15.55 26.24 -19.54
CA ILE A 378 16.95 26.72 -19.59
C ILE A 378 17.64 26.23 -20.87
N LYS A 379 17.40 24.98 -21.30
CA LYS A 379 18.00 24.45 -22.53
C LYS A 379 17.38 25.00 -23.81
N ILE A 380 16.07 25.28 -23.83
CA ILE A 380 15.44 25.98 -24.95
C ILE A 380 16.07 27.37 -25.13
N MET A 381 16.36 28.08 -24.03
CA MET A 381 17.05 29.39 -24.11
C MET A 381 18.49 29.28 -24.61
N SER A 382 19.20 28.19 -24.26
CA SER A 382 20.51 27.86 -24.85
C SER A 382 20.43 27.68 -26.37
N PHE A 383 19.35 27.07 -26.90
CA PHE A 383 19.18 26.92 -28.34
C PHE A 383 18.85 28.24 -29.04
N VAL A 384 18.00 29.08 -28.45
CA VAL A 384 17.68 30.39 -29.03
C VAL A 384 18.95 31.26 -29.13
N GLN A 385 19.86 31.15 -28.15
CA GLN A 385 21.16 31.81 -28.20
C GLN A 385 22.15 31.17 -29.18
N GLN A 386 21.98 29.89 -29.52
CA GLN A 386 22.81 29.12 -30.47
C GLN A 386 22.18 29.01 -31.86
N ALA A 387 21.02 29.61 -32.11
CA ALA A 387 20.28 29.52 -33.37
C ALA A 387 21.00 30.18 -34.57
N GLY A 388 22.16 30.80 -34.35
CA GLY A 388 23.10 31.28 -35.38
C GLY A 388 24.34 30.39 -35.59
N GLU A 389 24.46 29.25 -34.90
CA GLU A 389 25.57 28.30 -35.08
C GLU A 389 25.29 27.22 -36.13
N ASP A 390 26.35 26.51 -36.53
CA ASP A 390 26.35 25.51 -37.59
C ASP A 390 25.44 24.31 -37.30
N ARG A 391 24.65 23.86 -38.30
CA ARG A 391 23.58 22.84 -38.12
C ARG A 391 24.10 21.50 -37.58
N ARG A 392 25.33 21.12 -37.96
CA ARG A 392 25.99 19.90 -37.47
C ARG A 392 26.29 19.97 -35.98
N LYS A 393 26.62 21.16 -35.47
CA LYS A 393 26.96 21.37 -34.05
C LYS A 393 25.71 21.24 -33.18
N ILE A 394 24.58 21.80 -33.61
CA ILE A 394 23.28 21.69 -32.94
C ILE A 394 22.82 20.21 -32.87
N LEU A 395 22.91 19.47 -33.96
CA LEU A 395 22.60 18.03 -34.01
C LEU A 395 23.49 17.20 -33.09
N ASN A 396 24.80 17.47 -33.07
CA ASN A 396 25.74 16.78 -32.17
C ASN A 396 25.38 17.02 -30.71
N HIS A 397 25.00 18.24 -30.33
CA HIS A 397 24.50 18.52 -28.98
C HIS A 397 23.24 17.70 -28.65
N GLY A 398 22.35 17.52 -29.63
CA GLY A 398 21.18 16.61 -29.59
C GLY A 398 21.53 15.18 -29.19
N PHE A 399 22.44 14.55 -29.93
CA PHE A 399 22.86 13.16 -29.68
C PHE A 399 23.64 13.00 -28.37
N ILE A 400 24.47 13.97 -28.01
CA ILE A 400 25.26 13.92 -26.77
C ILE A 400 24.34 14.01 -25.53
N TYR A 401 23.27 14.82 -25.62
CA TYR A 401 22.23 14.83 -24.59
C TYR A 401 21.51 13.47 -24.48
N ALA A 402 21.10 12.90 -25.62
CA ALA A 402 20.46 11.58 -25.65
C ALA A 402 21.35 10.50 -25.06
N ALA A 403 22.65 10.51 -25.37
CA ALA A 403 23.63 9.59 -24.77
C ALA A 403 23.71 9.72 -23.24
N GLY A 404 23.65 10.95 -22.70
CA GLY A 404 23.61 11.19 -21.26
C GLY A 404 22.36 10.62 -20.59
N VAL A 405 21.19 10.75 -21.24
CA VAL A 405 19.93 10.16 -20.78
C VAL A 405 19.99 8.63 -20.84
N THR A 406 20.36 8.04 -21.98
CA THR A 406 20.42 6.58 -22.16
C THR A 406 21.39 5.93 -21.19
N LEU A 407 22.59 6.48 -21.01
CA LEU A 407 23.56 5.94 -20.06
C LEU A 407 23.03 5.96 -18.63
N SER A 408 22.35 7.05 -18.24
CA SER A 408 21.77 7.17 -16.89
C SER A 408 20.68 6.12 -16.65
N PHE A 409 19.82 5.87 -17.65
CA PHE A 409 18.81 4.81 -17.58
C PHE A 409 19.41 3.40 -17.57
N TRP A 410 20.50 3.15 -18.30
CA TRP A 410 21.21 1.86 -18.27
C TRP A 410 21.90 1.58 -16.95
N VAL A 411 22.52 2.60 -16.32
CA VAL A 411 23.09 2.46 -14.98
C VAL A 411 21.99 2.14 -13.97
N LEU A 412 20.85 2.84 -14.05
CA LEU A 412 19.70 2.60 -13.18
C LEU A 412 19.09 1.20 -13.40
N SER A 413 18.81 0.81 -14.64
CA SER A 413 18.20 -0.49 -14.96
C SER A 413 19.17 -1.64 -14.68
N GLY A 414 20.47 -1.46 -14.92
CA GLY A 414 21.51 -2.42 -14.56
C GLY A 414 21.59 -2.66 -13.06
N LEU A 415 21.54 -1.60 -12.25
CA LEU A 415 21.49 -1.72 -10.79
C LEU A 415 20.22 -2.43 -10.31
N LEU A 416 19.06 -2.09 -10.88
CA LEU A 416 17.79 -2.74 -10.56
C LEU A 416 17.77 -4.23 -10.96
N LEU A 417 18.36 -4.56 -12.11
CA LEU A 417 18.48 -5.94 -12.57
C LEU A 417 19.44 -6.75 -11.68
N ALA A 418 20.57 -6.14 -11.28
CA ALA A 418 21.53 -6.76 -10.37
C ALA A 418 20.92 -7.07 -8.99
N LEU A 419 20.06 -6.17 -8.48
CA LEU A 419 19.27 -6.39 -7.27
C LEU A 419 18.21 -7.49 -7.46
N ARG A 420 17.51 -7.48 -8.60
CA ARG A 420 16.49 -8.50 -8.95
C ARG A 420 17.08 -9.91 -9.02
N GLU A 421 18.26 -10.06 -9.62
CA GLU A 421 18.92 -11.35 -9.79
C GLU A 421 19.73 -11.78 -8.55
N GLY A 422 19.69 -11.01 -7.45
CA GLY A 422 20.38 -11.33 -6.20
C GLY A 422 21.91 -11.26 -6.30
N THR A 423 22.45 -10.65 -7.36
CA THR A 423 23.91 -10.50 -7.56
C THR A 423 24.53 -9.46 -6.63
N ILE A 424 23.72 -8.52 -6.12
CA ILE A 424 24.12 -7.50 -5.13
C ILE A 424 23.12 -7.58 -3.97
N GLY A 425 23.53 -8.16 -2.84
CA GLY A 425 22.71 -8.30 -1.63
C GLY A 425 22.04 -9.67 -1.47
N ASN A 426 21.36 -9.88 -0.35
CA ASN A 426 20.61 -11.12 -0.10
C ASN A 426 19.35 -11.13 -0.99
N GLY A 427 19.43 -11.81 -2.14
CA GLY A 427 18.29 -12.02 -3.03
C GLY A 427 17.13 -12.66 -2.27
N GLY A 428 16.08 -11.87 -2.01
CA GLY A 428 14.95 -12.32 -1.19
C GLY A 428 14.08 -11.19 -0.64
N GLN A 429 14.57 -9.95 -0.56
CA GLN A 429 13.67 -8.81 -0.41
C GLN A 429 13.15 -8.42 -1.79
N GLU A 430 11.82 -8.48 -1.96
CA GLU A 430 11.11 -7.94 -3.12
C GLU A 430 11.45 -6.46 -3.30
N VAL A 431 12.51 -6.15 -4.05
CA VAL A 431 12.85 -4.77 -4.46
C VAL A 431 11.87 -4.36 -5.56
N THR A 432 10.63 -4.15 -5.15
CA THR A 432 9.56 -3.69 -6.02
C THR A 432 9.68 -2.18 -6.19
N TRP A 433 9.50 -1.68 -7.41
CA TRP A 433 9.47 -0.25 -7.67
C TRP A 433 8.38 0.41 -6.82
N GLY A 434 8.76 1.29 -5.88
CA GLY A 434 7.84 1.92 -4.94
C GLY A 434 7.88 1.37 -3.50
N TYR A 435 8.72 0.37 -3.18
CA TYR A 435 8.98 -0.03 -1.79
C TYR A 435 9.37 1.16 -0.90
N GLN A 436 10.12 2.11 -1.46
CA GLN A 436 10.51 3.34 -0.76
C GLN A 436 9.31 4.19 -0.35
N LEU A 437 8.17 4.11 -1.05
CA LEU A 437 6.93 4.82 -0.69
C LEU A 437 6.21 4.18 0.51
N GLN A 438 6.65 3.01 1.00
CA GLN A 438 6.14 2.45 2.26
C GLN A 438 6.83 3.06 3.48
N ASN A 439 7.98 3.72 3.30
CA ASN A 439 8.70 4.36 4.39
C ASN A 439 8.13 5.76 4.67
N PRO A 440 7.68 6.07 5.91
CA PRO A 440 7.10 7.36 6.25
C PRO A 440 8.08 8.52 6.03
N TRP A 441 9.37 8.35 6.30
CA TRP A 441 10.37 9.40 6.10
C TRP A 441 10.55 9.76 4.64
N VAL A 442 10.52 8.76 3.75
CA VAL A 442 10.66 8.97 2.31
C VAL A 442 9.43 9.69 1.76
N LEU A 443 8.22 9.23 2.12
CA LEU A 443 6.97 9.89 1.75
C LEU A 443 6.92 11.33 2.24
N TRP A 444 7.31 11.58 3.49
CA TRP A 444 7.37 12.92 4.07
C TRP A 444 8.35 13.82 3.31
N GLY A 445 9.57 13.34 3.05
CA GLY A 445 10.57 14.10 2.30
C GLY A 445 10.11 14.43 0.89
N LEU A 446 9.52 13.45 0.18
CA LEU A 446 8.99 13.65 -1.17
C LEU A 446 7.83 14.65 -1.17
N MET A 447 6.93 14.56 -0.18
CA MET A 447 5.82 15.49 0.00
C MET A 447 6.32 16.93 0.19
N LEU A 448 7.34 17.16 1.03
CA LEU A 448 7.93 18.48 1.23
C LEU A 448 8.59 19.03 -0.05
N VAL A 449 9.31 18.18 -0.79
CA VAL A 449 9.94 18.55 -2.06
C VAL A 449 8.89 18.94 -3.10
N MET A 450 7.86 18.11 -3.28
CA MET A 450 6.78 18.36 -4.25
C MET A 450 5.99 19.63 -3.90
N PHE A 451 5.67 19.84 -2.63
CA PHE A 451 4.98 21.04 -2.17
C PHE A 451 5.82 22.31 -2.41
N THR A 452 7.11 22.27 -2.06
CA THR A 452 8.03 23.41 -2.24
C THR A 452 8.22 23.75 -3.72
N LEU A 453 8.34 22.73 -4.57
CA LEU A 453 8.43 22.91 -6.02
C LEU A 453 7.12 23.45 -6.60
N ALA A 454 5.96 23.01 -6.11
CA ALA A 454 4.66 23.56 -6.49
C ALA A 454 4.59 25.06 -6.18
N MET A 455 5.03 25.47 -4.99
CA MET A 455 5.10 26.89 -4.59
C MET A 455 6.07 27.71 -5.46
N ASN A 456 7.19 27.11 -5.89
CA ASN A 456 8.11 27.74 -6.84
C ASN A 456 7.50 27.91 -8.23
N MET A 457 6.82 26.88 -8.75
CA MET A 457 6.11 26.93 -10.04
C MET A 457 4.92 27.90 -10.01
N PHE A 458 4.25 28.03 -8.87
CA PHE A 458 3.16 29.00 -8.69
C PHE A 458 3.66 30.47 -8.69
N GLY A 459 4.98 30.68 -8.59
CA GLY A 459 5.59 32.01 -8.61
C GLY A 459 5.60 32.72 -7.26
N ILE A 460 5.37 31.99 -6.17
CA ILE A 460 5.41 32.55 -4.80
C ILE A 460 6.84 32.96 -4.44
N PHE A 461 7.81 32.18 -4.90
CA PHE A 461 9.22 32.53 -4.87
C PHE A 461 9.94 31.94 -6.08
N GLU A 462 10.98 32.63 -6.53
CA GLU A 462 11.89 32.09 -7.53
C GLU A 462 13.16 31.61 -6.83
N ILE A 463 13.49 30.33 -7.01
CA ILE A 463 14.80 29.81 -6.62
C ILE A 463 15.83 30.54 -7.49
N GLY A 464 16.49 31.54 -6.90
CA GLY A 464 17.54 32.28 -7.58
C GLY A 464 18.61 31.35 -8.14
N ALA A 465 19.27 31.78 -9.21
CA ALA A 465 20.28 31.02 -9.96
C ALA A 465 21.44 30.43 -9.11
N SER A 466 21.57 30.82 -7.83
CA SER A 466 22.55 30.30 -6.87
C SER A 466 22.14 28.97 -6.20
N ALA A 467 20.85 28.67 -5.99
CA ALA A 467 20.42 27.40 -5.39
C ALA A 467 20.31 26.28 -6.45
N THR A 468 20.06 26.63 -7.71
CA THR A 468 20.24 25.75 -8.88
C THR A 468 21.72 25.49 -9.22
N SER A 469 22.68 26.11 -8.49
CA SER A 469 24.09 26.18 -8.91
C SER A 469 24.97 24.98 -8.55
N VAL A 470 24.55 24.11 -7.64
CA VAL A 470 25.35 22.93 -7.23
C VAL A 470 25.59 21.97 -8.42
N GLY A 471 24.69 21.94 -9.41
CA GLY A 471 24.87 21.24 -10.69
C GLY A 471 25.05 22.15 -11.92
N SER A 472 24.81 23.46 -11.80
CA SER A 472 24.79 24.37 -12.96
C SER A 472 26.17 24.72 -13.49
N ASN A 473 27.24 24.59 -12.69
CA ASN A 473 28.59 24.90 -13.16
C ASN A 473 29.10 23.92 -14.24
N LEU A 474 28.66 22.66 -14.23
CA LEU A 474 28.97 21.69 -15.30
C LEU A 474 28.02 21.83 -16.50
N THR A 475 26.74 22.12 -16.27
CA THR A 475 25.73 22.27 -17.34
C THR A 475 25.76 23.64 -18.04
N ARG A 476 26.34 24.68 -17.41
CA ARG A 476 26.63 25.99 -18.03
C ARG A 476 27.89 26.00 -18.88
N LYS A 477 28.77 24.99 -18.81
CA LYS A 477 29.92 24.92 -19.71
C LYS A 477 29.40 24.83 -21.15
N GLN A 478 29.83 25.76 -21.99
CA GLN A 478 29.56 25.70 -23.43
C GLN A 478 30.30 24.49 -24.01
N GLY A 479 29.63 23.68 -24.84
CA GLY A 479 30.23 22.50 -25.49
C GLY A 479 29.56 21.15 -25.15
N ALA A 480 30.15 20.07 -25.66
CA ALA A 480 29.62 18.70 -25.57
C ALA A 480 29.33 18.24 -24.13
N ALA A 481 30.25 18.51 -23.20
CA ALA A 481 30.10 18.14 -21.79
C ALA A 481 28.84 18.76 -21.16
N GLY A 482 28.53 20.02 -21.46
CA GLY A 482 27.33 20.68 -20.96
C GLY A 482 26.04 20.01 -21.44
N SER A 483 26.00 19.50 -22.68
CA SER A 483 24.85 18.74 -23.19
C SER A 483 24.71 17.36 -22.56
N PHE A 484 25.82 16.65 -22.35
CA PHE A 484 25.81 15.32 -21.72
C PHE A 484 25.28 15.38 -20.28
N PHE A 485 25.86 16.25 -19.45
CA PHE A 485 25.43 16.41 -18.06
C PHE A 485 24.03 17.02 -17.93
N SER A 486 23.55 17.73 -18.95
CA SER A 486 22.16 18.18 -19.00
C SER A 486 21.19 17.01 -19.15
N GLY A 487 21.57 15.94 -19.87
CA GLY A 487 20.79 14.70 -19.98
C GLY A 487 20.78 13.90 -18.68
N VAL A 488 21.93 13.80 -18.02
CA VAL A 488 22.05 13.17 -16.70
C VAL A 488 21.19 13.90 -15.67
N LEU A 489 21.30 15.23 -15.60
CA LEU A 489 20.51 16.05 -14.67
C LEU A 489 19.00 15.92 -14.93
N ALA A 490 18.58 15.89 -16.20
CA ALA A 490 17.17 15.68 -16.56
C ALA A 490 16.65 14.34 -16.03
N THR A 491 17.44 13.27 -16.11
CA THR A 491 17.07 11.94 -15.60
C THR A 491 16.97 11.91 -14.08
N VAL A 492 17.95 12.49 -13.38
CA VAL A 492 17.97 12.55 -11.91
C VAL A 492 16.79 13.35 -11.37
N VAL A 493 16.46 14.50 -11.98
CA VAL A 493 15.37 15.37 -11.54
C VAL A 493 13.99 14.79 -11.91
N ALA A 494 13.89 14.00 -12.98
CA ALA A 494 12.64 13.33 -13.37
C ALA A 494 12.28 12.13 -12.47
N THR A 495 13.27 11.50 -11.85
CA THR A 495 13.08 10.25 -11.08
C THR A 495 12.07 10.39 -9.92
N PRO A 496 12.14 11.42 -9.05
CA PRO A 496 11.25 11.54 -7.90
C PRO A 496 9.77 11.75 -8.24
N CYS A 497 9.45 12.44 -9.34
CA CYS A 497 8.06 12.68 -9.76
C CYS A 497 7.48 11.56 -10.64
N SER A 498 8.35 10.73 -11.23
CA SER A 498 7.95 9.62 -12.10
C SER A 498 7.48 8.38 -11.34
N ALA A 499 7.90 8.23 -10.08
CA ALA A 499 7.67 7.02 -9.28
C ALA A 499 6.18 6.62 -9.16
N PRO A 500 5.22 7.53 -8.87
CA PRO A 500 3.80 7.16 -8.77
C PRO A 500 3.17 6.74 -10.10
N PHE A 501 3.65 7.28 -11.22
CA PHE A 501 3.04 7.08 -12.54
C PHE A 501 3.66 5.92 -13.31
N LEU A 502 4.95 5.67 -13.12
CA LEU A 502 5.66 4.59 -13.80
C LEU A 502 5.56 3.25 -13.07
N GLY A 503 4.93 3.18 -11.89
CA GLY A 503 4.81 1.94 -11.11
C GLY A 503 4.19 0.77 -11.88
N VAL A 504 3.13 1.01 -12.64
CA VAL A 504 2.48 -0.02 -13.46
C VAL A 504 3.37 -0.45 -14.63
N ALA A 505 3.96 0.50 -15.35
CA ALA A 505 4.81 0.21 -16.50
C ALA A 505 6.10 -0.55 -16.10
N ILE A 506 6.73 -0.11 -15.01
CA ILE A 506 7.93 -0.74 -14.46
C ILE A 506 7.58 -2.10 -13.84
N GLY A 507 6.47 -2.22 -13.11
CA GLY A 507 5.99 -3.49 -12.55
C GLY A 507 5.74 -4.56 -13.62
N LEU A 508 5.13 -4.19 -14.75
CA LEU A 508 5.00 -5.08 -15.90
C LEU A 508 6.35 -5.44 -16.52
N ALA A 509 7.30 -4.52 -16.54
CA ALA A 509 8.64 -4.77 -17.06
C ALA A 509 9.42 -5.78 -16.19
N PHE A 510 9.21 -5.80 -14.87
CA PHE A 510 9.87 -6.75 -13.95
C PHE A 510 9.53 -8.22 -14.26
N ASN A 511 8.42 -8.50 -14.93
CA ASN A 511 8.05 -9.86 -15.34
C ASN A 511 8.67 -10.27 -16.68
N LEU A 512 9.36 -9.37 -17.38
CA LEU A 512 10.04 -9.66 -18.63
C LEU A 512 11.38 -10.35 -18.40
N SER A 513 11.86 -11.05 -19.43
CA SER A 513 13.22 -11.58 -19.44
C SER A 513 14.25 -10.44 -19.31
N PRO A 514 15.46 -10.69 -18.78
CA PRO A 514 16.46 -9.64 -18.53
C PRO A 514 16.76 -8.74 -19.75
N LEU A 515 16.82 -9.35 -20.94
CA LEU A 515 17.08 -8.62 -22.18
C LEU A 515 15.91 -7.70 -22.58
N LEU A 516 14.67 -8.19 -22.43
CA LEU A 516 13.46 -7.42 -22.71
C LEU A 516 13.27 -6.28 -21.69
N PHE A 517 13.64 -6.50 -20.42
CA PHE A 517 13.68 -5.48 -19.39
C PHE A 517 14.63 -4.33 -19.76
N LEU A 518 15.88 -4.64 -20.14
CA LEU A 518 16.85 -3.63 -20.58
C LEU A 518 16.38 -2.89 -21.84
N LEU A 519 15.79 -3.61 -22.80
CA LEU A 519 15.22 -3.00 -24.01
C LEU A 519 14.10 -2.02 -23.67
N ALA A 520 13.18 -2.39 -22.77
CA ALA A 520 12.07 -1.54 -22.33
C ALA A 520 12.56 -0.22 -21.71
N PHE A 521 13.56 -0.27 -20.81
CA PHE A 521 14.16 0.92 -20.22
C PHE A 521 14.93 1.77 -21.25
N THR A 522 15.55 1.14 -22.24
CA THR A 522 16.20 1.86 -23.35
C THR A 522 15.18 2.64 -24.17
N VAL A 523 14.05 2.02 -24.51
CA VAL A 523 12.98 2.67 -25.28
C VAL A 523 12.34 3.83 -24.50
N MET A 524 12.20 3.70 -23.17
CA MET A 524 11.80 4.81 -22.31
C MET A 524 12.81 5.98 -22.32
N ALA A 525 14.11 5.68 -22.22
CA ALA A 525 15.16 6.68 -22.30
C ALA A 525 15.15 7.43 -23.64
N LEU A 526 14.92 6.70 -24.75
CA LEU A 526 14.74 7.28 -26.08
C LEU A 526 13.50 8.17 -26.13
N GLY A 527 12.38 7.78 -25.51
CA GLY A 527 11.19 8.61 -25.38
C GLY A 527 11.44 9.92 -24.64
N LEU A 528 12.23 9.89 -23.55
CA LEU A 528 12.62 11.10 -22.82
C LEU A 528 13.53 12.01 -23.67
N ALA A 529 14.49 11.43 -24.40
CA ALA A 529 15.42 12.19 -25.24
C ALA A 529 14.80 12.70 -26.57
N PHE A 530 13.69 12.10 -27.01
CA PHE A 530 13.11 12.31 -28.34
C PHE A 530 12.80 13.78 -28.65
N PRO A 531 12.10 14.57 -27.80
CA PRO A 531 11.78 15.95 -28.12
C PRO A 531 13.02 16.82 -28.35
N TYR A 532 14.10 16.56 -27.60
CA TYR A 532 15.35 17.32 -27.71
C TYR A 532 16.09 17.02 -29.02
N VAL A 533 16.19 15.74 -29.38
CA VAL A 533 16.80 15.32 -30.65
C VAL A 533 15.99 15.85 -31.83
N LEU A 534 14.65 15.80 -31.73
CA LEU A 534 13.74 16.30 -32.76
C LEU A 534 13.91 17.82 -33.00
N LEU A 535 13.93 18.62 -31.94
CA LEU A 535 14.16 20.07 -32.03
C LEU A 535 15.55 20.41 -32.57
N SER A 536 16.55 19.59 -32.27
CA SER A 536 17.92 19.75 -32.79
C SER A 536 18.01 19.41 -34.29
N ALA A 537 17.23 18.44 -34.78
CA ALA A 537 17.20 18.04 -36.18
C ALA A 537 16.44 19.02 -37.08
N PHE A 538 15.39 19.64 -36.53
CA PHE A 538 14.50 20.57 -37.23
C PHE A 538 14.53 21.96 -36.58
N PRO A 539 15.58 22.77 -36.81
CA PRO A 539 15.71 24.10 -36.21
C PRO A 539 14.56 25.06 -36.58
N LYS A 540 13.93 24.89 -37.74
CA LYS A 540 12.72 25.63 -38.13
C LYS A 540 11.53 25.42 -37.18
N LEU A 541 11.48 24.30 -36.46
CA LEU A 541 10.44 24.05 -35.46
C LEU A 541 10.67 24.89 -34.19
N VAL A 542 11.94 25.19 -33.88
CA VAL A 542 12.32 26.08 -32.78
C VAL A 542 11.91 27.52 -33.08
N GLU A 543 12.02 27.97 -34.33
CA GLU A 543 11.54 29.30 -34.76
C GLU A 543 10.02 29.48 -34.61
N ARG A 544 9.26 28.38 -34.61
CA ARG A 544 7.80 28.38 -34.43
C ARG A 544 7.38 28.37 -32.96
N LEU A 545 8.29 28.11 -32.02
CA LEU A 545 7.97 28.13 -30.59
C LEU A 545 7.70 29.59 -30.14
N PRO A 546 6.62 29.82 -29.36
CA PRO A 546 6.36 31.14 -28.81
C PRO A 546 7.52 31.56 -27.90
N ARG A 547 7.98 32.81 -28.05
CA ARG A 547 9.02 33.36 -27.17
C ARG A 547 8.54 33.30 -25.72
N PRO A 548 9.41 32.98 -24.75
CA PRO A 548 9.04 32.97 -23.34
C PRO A 548 8.48 34.35 -22.95
N GLY A 549 7.27 34.36 -22.42
CA GLY A 549 6.47 35.54 -22.12
C GLY A 549 5.33 35.20 -21.16
N PRO A 550 4.26 36.01 -21.05
CA PRO A 550 3.20 35.81 -20.06
C PRO A 550 2.52 34.44 -20.10
N TRP A 551 2.35 33.85 -21.30
CA TRP A 551 1.78 32.52 -21.46
C TRP A 551 2.60 31.42 -20.74
N MET A 552 3.93 31.56 -20.71
CA MET A 552 4.81 30.61 -20.04
C MET A 552 4.57 30.59 -18.53
N GLU A 553 4.34 31.76 -17.92
CA GLU A 553 4.00 31.85 -16.50
C GLU A 553 2.61 31.25 -16.20
N SER A 554 1.61 31.50 -17.06
CA SER A 554 0.30 30.85 -16.90
C SER A 554 0.38 29.32 -17.03
N PHE A 555 1.18 28.79 -17.96
CA PHE A 555 1.39 27.36 -18.11
C PHE A 555 2.11 26.75 -16.89
N LYS A 556 3.16 27.42 -16.40
CA LYS A 556 3.90 27.05 -15.19
C LYS A 556 2.98 27.01 -13.96
N GLN A 557 2.10 28.01 -13.80
CA GLN A 557 1.09 28.04 -12.75
C GLN A 557 0.06 26.91 -12.91
N ALA A 558 -0.37 26.60 -14.13
CA ALA A 558 -1.28 25.48 -14.39
C ALA A 558 -0.66 24.13 -13.95
N MET A 559 0.63 23.93 -14.23
CA MET A 559 1.38 22.73 -13.83
C MET A 559 1.62 22.64 -12.32
N ALA A 560 1.66 23.76 -11.61
CA ALA A 560 1.74 23.78 -10.15
C ALA A 560 0.52 23.10 -9.49
N PHE A 561 -0.68 23.19 -10.07
CA PHE A 561 -1.87 22.50 -9.56
C PHE A 561 -1.72 20.97 -9.58
N LEU A 562 -1.05 20.41 -10.60
CA LEU A 562 -0.76 18.97 -10.65
C LEU A 562 0.22 18.54 -9.54
N LEU A 563 1.20 19.38 -9.21
CA LEU A 563 2.11 19.13 -8.10
C LEU A 563 1.41 19.24 -6.74
N PHE A 564 0.48 20.18 -6.57
CA PHE A 564 -0.37 20.22 -5.37
C PHE A 564 -1.25 18.98 -5.27
N GLY A 565 -1.83 18.51 -6.38
CA GLY A 565 -2.56 17.24 -6.43
C GLY A 565 -1.69 16.04 -6.03
N THR A 566 -0.45 15.99 -6.52
CA THR A 566 0.54 14.96 -6.14
C THR A 566 0.89 15.06 -4.66
N THR A 567 1.05 16.26 -4.11
CA THR A 567 1.29 16.47 -2.68
C THR A 567 0.10 15.96 -1.85
N GLY A 568 -1.14 16.21 -2.31
CA GLY A 568 -2.34 15.67 -1.68
C GLY A 568 -2.40 14.14 -1.73
N PHE A 569 -2.02 13.54 -2.86
CA PHE A 569 -1.91 12.07 -2.99
C PHE A 569 -0.85 11.48 -2.05
N LEU A 570 0.32 12.13 -1.93
CA LEU A 570 1.37 11.71 -1.00
C LEU A 570 0.95 11.89 0.45
N LEU A 571 0.21 12.95 0.78
CA LEU A 571 -0.38 13.16 2.10
C LEU A 571 -1.39 12.07 2.44
N TRP A 572 -2.28 11.72 1.51
CA TRP A 572 -3.22 10.61 1.68
C TRP A 572 -2.48 9.29 1.90
N SER A 573 -1.49 8.97 1.06
CA SER A 573 -0.66 7.77 1.19
C SER A 573 0.09 7.72 2.52
N PHE A 574 0.59 8.87 2.99
CA PHE A 574 1.26 9.01 4.28
C PHE A 574 0.31 8.77 5.47
N LEU A 575 -0.96 9.18 5.34
CA LEU A 575 -2.00 8.92 6.36
C LEU A 575 -2.49 7.47 6.36
N SER A 576 -2.41 6.78 5.22
CA SER A 576 -2.74 5.36 5.09
C SER A 576 -1.73 4.43 5.77
N LEU A 577 -0.55 4.94 6.17
CA LEU A 577 0.41 4.16 6.96
C LEU A 577 -0.12 3.93 8.40
N LYS A 578 -0.05 2.67 8.85
CA LYS A 578 -0.57 2.21 10.15
C LYS A 578 -0.05 3.01 11.35
N ASP A 579 1.15 3.58 11.26
CA ASP A 579 1.82 4.31 12.34
C ASP A 579 1.43 5.80 12.46
N VAL A 580 0.74 6.36 11.45
CA VAL A 580 0.38 7.80 11.40
C VAL A 580 -1.10 8.00 11.74
N GLY A 581 -1.99 7.34 10.99
CA GLY A 581 -3.43 7.40 11.17
C GLY A 581 -4.07 8.80 10.98
N LEU A 582 -5.40 8.85 11.01
CA LEU A 582 -6.21 10.08 10.93
C LEU A 582 -5.89 11.14 12.02
N PRO A 583 -5.59 10.79 13.30
CA PRO A 583 -5.34 11.78 14.35
C PRO A 583 -4.13 12.70 14.11
N LYS A 584 -3.21 12.32 13.21
CA LYS A 584 -1.98 13.09 12.90
C LYS A 584 -2.11 13.98 11.65
N MET A 585 -3.26 13.97 10.98
CA MET A 585 -3.51 14.78 9.79
C MET A 585 -3.36 16.29 10.03
N LEU A 586 -3.92 16.79 11.12
CA LEU A 586 -3.96 18.23 11.40
C LEU A 586 -2.55 18.84 11.59
N PRO A 587 -1.64 18.27 12.41
CA PRO A 587 -0.25 18.73 12.50
C PRO A 587 0.49 18.78 11.15
N ILE A 588 0.26 17.81 10.27
CA ILE A 588 0.94 17.73 8.96
C ILE A 588 0.46 18.84 8.04
N VAL A 589 -0.85 19.05 7.95
CA VAL A 589 -1.46 20.12 7.13
C VAL A 589 -1.03 21.49 7.64
N LEU A 590 -1.01 21.69 8.96
CA LEU A 590 -0.48 22.92 9.55
C LEU A 590 1.02 23.10 9.26
N GLY A 591 1.80 22.02 9.32
CA GLY A 591 3.22 22.05 8.98
C GLY A 591 3.48 22.45 7.52
N LEU A 592 2.75 21.87 6.57
CA LEU A 592 2.78 22.27 5.15
C LEU A 592 2.36 23.74 4.98
N THR A 593 1.35 24.18 5.70
CA THR A 593 0.89 25.58 5.69
C THR A 593 2.01 26.53 6.16
N MET A 594 2.73 26.18 7.23
CA MET A 594 3.88 26.96 7.71
C MET A 594 5.02 27.00 6.70
N ILE A 595 5.30 25.89 6.00
CA ILE A 595 6.26 25.87 4.90
C ILE A 595 5.80 26.77 3.75
N GLY A 596 4.49 26.81 3.47
CA GLY A 596 3.91 27.71 2.49
C GLY A 596 4.08 29.18 2.85
N ILE A 597 3.87 29.52 4.13
CA ILE A 597 4.13 30.86 4.67
C ILE A 597 5.61 31.20 4.56
N ALA A 598 6.52 30.28 4.90
CA ALA A 598 7.96 30.49 4.77
C ALA A 598 8.37 30.81 3.32
N CYS A 599 7.86 30.05 2.36
CA CYS A 599 8.08 30.28 0.92
C CYS A 599 7.58 31.67 0.48
N TRP A 600 6.39 32.05 0.94
CA TRP A 600 5.81 33.36 0.65
C TRP A 600 6.59 34.52 1.28
N VAL A 601 7.03 34.38 2.53
CA VAL A 601 7.87 35.37 3.20
C VAL A 601 9.19 35.54 2.48
N TYR A 602 9.81 34.43 2.08
CA TYR A 602 11.04 34.43 1.30
C TYR A 602 10.87 35.19 -0.02
N GLY A 603 9.88 34.83 -0.83
CA GLY A 603 9.67 35.45 -2.14
C GLY A 603 9.31 36.94 -2.06
N ARG A 604 8.61 37.38 -1.01
CA ARG A 604 8.13 38.76 -0.88
C ARG A 604 9.17 39.73 -0.31
N TRP A 605 9.96 39.30 0.69
CA TRP A 605 10.85 40.17 1.45
C TRP A 605 12.34 39.88 1.28
N CYS A 606 12.73 38.74 0.70
CA CYS A 606 14.14 38.38 0.50
C CYS A 606 14.70 38.75 -0.88
N VAL A 607 13.93 39.48 -1.71
CA VAL A 607 14.37 39.96 -3.02
C VAL A 607 15.49 41.02 -2.91
N VAL A 608 16.41 41.00 -3.88
CA VAL A 608 17.61 41.85 -3.93
C VAL A 608 17.28 43.36 -3.95
N SER A 609 16.07 43.73 -4.37
CA SER A 609 15.59 45.12 -4.43
C SER A 609 15.26 45.73 -3.05
N ARG A 610 15.25 44.96 -1.96
CA ARG A 610 14.92 45.42 -0.60
C ARG A 610 16.17 45.81 0.19
N THR A 611 15.98 46.64 1.23
CA THR A 611 17.07 47.05 2.12
C THR A 611 17.63 45.86 2.91
N LYS A 612 18.91 45.92 3.28
CA LYS A 612 19.60 44.84 4.01
C LYS A 612 18.87 44.44 5.30
N SER A 613 18.33 45.40 6.05
CA SER A 613 17.57 45.15 7.28
C SER A 613 16.28 44.37 7.03
N THR A 614 15.46 44.81 6.05
CA THR A 614 14.23 44.09 5.68
C THR A 614 14.51 42.67 5.17
N ARG A 615 15.60 42.49 4.42
CA ARG A 615 16.01 41.17 3.92
C ARG A 615 16.45 40.24 5.05
N SER A 616 17.23 40.73 6.02
CA SER A 616 17.66 39.92 7.18
C SER A 616 16.46 39.48 8.04
N ILE A 617 15.51 40.38 8.29
CA ILE A 617 14.26 40.05 9.01
C ILE A 617 13.43 39.04 8.20
N GLY A 618 13.33 39.21 6.89
CA GLY A 618 12.66 38.28 5.99
C GLY A 618 13.26 36.87 6.05
N TYR A 619 14.59 36.74 6.04
CA TYR A 619 15.26 35.45 6.18
C TYR A 619 15.02 34.80 7.54
N LEU A 620 15.07 35.58 8.63
CA LEU A 620 14.80 35.07 9.98
C LEU A 620 13.36 34.54 10.11
N LEU A 621 12.38 35.29 9.61
CA LEU A 621 10.98 34.87 9.63
C LEU A 621 10.74 33.65 8.73
N ALA A 622 11.30 33.63 7.52
CA ALA A 622 11.20 32.47 6.64
C ALA A 622 11.82 31.21 7.27
N LEU A 623 12.98 31.34 7.93
CA LEU A 623 13.62 30.24 8.66
C LEU A 623 12.79 29.78 9.86
N ALA A 624 12.21 30.70 10.63
CA ALA A 624 11.33 30.37 11.75
C ALA A 624 10.09 29.60 11.29
N PHE A 625 9.41 30.06 10.24
CA PHE A 625 8.25 29.33 9.69
C PHE A 625 8.63 28.00 9.04
N ALA A 626 9.77 27.92 8.35
CA ALA A 626 10.24 26.67 7.75
C ALA A 626 10.59 25.63 8.82
N THR A 627 11.30 26.03 9.88
CA THR A 627 11.67 25.14 10.99
C THR A 627 10.43 24.65 11.75
N MET A 628 9.49 25.54 12.08
CA MET A 628 8.20 25.15 12.66
C MET A 628 7.44 24.18 11.74
N GLY A 629 7.36 24.48 10.44
CA GLY A 629 6.67 23.64 9.48
C GLY A 629 7.26 22.23 9.35
N VAL A 630 8.58 22.11 9.35
CA VAL A 630 9.31 20.83 9.37
C VAL A 630 9.05 20.08 10.67
N LEU A 631 9.11 20.75 11.83
CA LEU A 631 8.91 20.11 13.13
C LEU A 631 7.48 19.58 13.32
N TYR A 632 6.47 20.32 12.89
CA TYR A 632 5.07 19.92 13.01
C TYR A 632 4.64 18.84 11.99
N SER A 633 5.26 18.81 10.81
CA SER A 633 4.96 17.82 9.77
C SER A 633 5.79 16.54 9.86
N LYS A 634 6.85 16.52 10.69
CA LYS A 634 7.76 15.38 10.84
C LYS A 634 6.98 14.12 11.24
N PRO A 635 7.27 12.95 10.64
CA PRO A 635 6.71 11.69 11.13
C PRO A 635 7.12 11.48 12.60
N PRO A 636 6.31 10.75 13.40
CA PRO A 636 6.70 10.39 14.76
C PRO A 636 8.08 9.75 14.73
N ALA A 637 8.88 10.00 15.78
CA ALA A 637 10.15 9.31 15.96
C ALA A 637 9.92 7.81 15.82
N GLU A 638 10.89 7.11 15.22
CA GLU A 638 10.87 5.65 15.04
C GLU A 638 10.20 5.00 16.24
N GLY A 639 9.25 4.11 15.98
CA GLY A 639 8.67 3.28 17.03
C GLY A 639 9.77 2.60 17.85
N LEU A 640 9.37 1.88 18.90
CA LEU A 640 10.29 1.06 19.66
C LEU A 640 11.21 0.26 18.72
N LYS A 641 12.54 0.36 18.86
CA LYS A 641 13.48 -0.37 17.99
C LYS A 641 13.40 -1.84 18.34
N TRP A 642 12.70 -2.59 17.50
CA TRP A 642 12.54 -4.03 17.64
C TRP A 642 13.72 -4.75 17.00
N GLU A 643 14.40 -5.58 17.78
CA GLU A 643 15.35 -6.56 17.25
C GLU A 643 14.67 -7.92 17.07
N THR A 644 15.22 -8.76 16.20
CA THR A 644 14.67 -10.10 15.97
C THR A 644 14.85 -10.96 17.21
N TRP A 645 13.78 -11.60 17.66
CA TRP A 645 13.85 -12.49 18.81
C TRP A 645 14.59 -13.79 18.48
N SER A 646 15.42 -14.22 19.43
CA SER A 646 15.99 -15.57 19.53
C SER A 646 16.13 -15.92 21.02
N PRO A 647 16.03 -17.21 21.40
CA PRO A 647 16.27 -17.64 22.78
C PRO A 647 17.64 -17.19 23.30
N GLU A 648 18.67 -17.29 22.44
CA GLU A 648 20.04 -16.94 22.77
C GLU A 648 20.18 -15.44 23.08
N ALA A 649 19.50 -14.57 22.32
CA ALA A 649 19.49 -13.12 22.57
C ALA A 649 18.82 -12.75 23.90
N VAL A 650 17.81 -13.52 24.34
CA VAL A 650 17.19 -13.32 25.66
C VAL A 650 18.18 -13.70 26.76
N GLU A 651 18.83 -14.85 26.65
CA GLU A 651 19.80 -15.35 27.64
C GLU A 651 21.03 -14.44 27.76
N GLU A 652 21.61 -14.01 26.64
CA GLU A 652 22.78 -13.12 26.60
C GLU A 652 22.47 -11.75 27.24
N ALA A 653 21.31 -11.18 26.91
CA ALA A 653 20.90 -9.90 27.47
C ALA A 653 20.61 -9.99 28.98
N ILE A 654 20.00 -11.08 29.44
CA ILE A 654 19.76 -11.30 30.87
C ILE A 654 21.09 -11.55 31.62
N ALA A 655 22.03 -12.30 31.02
CA ALA A 655 23.36 -12.54 31.60
C ALA A 655 24.19 -11.26 31.73
N THR A 656 24.02 -10.31 30.80
CA THR A 656 24.65 -8.97 30.86
C THR A 656 23.93 -7.97 31.76
N GLY A 657 22.89 -8.41 32.50
CA GLY A 657 22.15 -7.58 33.44
C GLY A 657 21.14 -6.64 32.79
N ARG A 658 20.75 -6.89 31.53
CA ARG A 658 19.83 -6.07 30.75
C ARG A 658 18.42 -6.68 30.75
N PRO A 659 17.37 -5.95 31.19
CA PRO A 659 15.99 -6.45 31.07
C PRO A 659 15.58 -6.64 29.61
N VAL A 660 14.82 -7.70 29.32
CA VAL A 660 14.38 -8.04 27.96
C VAL A 660 12.86 -8.06 27.90
N TYR A 661 12.29 -7.32 26.95
CA TYR A 661 10.86 -7.32 26.65
C TYR A 661 10.63 -8.02 25.31
N VAL A 662 9.86 -9.09 25.32
CA VAL A 662 9.55 -9.88 24.12
C VAL A 662 8.08 -9.70 23.76
N ASP A 663 7.78 -9.22 22.54
CA ASP A 663 6.44 -9.21 21.94
C ASP A 663 6.30 -10.42 21.01
N PHE A 664 5.62 -11.48 21.51
CA PHE A 664 5.20 -12.62 20.70
C PHE A 664 3.94 -12.23 19.94
N THR A 665 4.09 -12.09 18.62
CA THR A 665 3.19 -11.29 17.79
C THR A 665 2.95 -11.93 16.42
N ALA A 666 1.92 -11.50 15.69
CA ALA A 666 1.71 -11.90 14.30
C ALA A 666 1.01 -10.81 13.49
N THR A 667 1.15 -10.83 12.16
CA THR A 667 0.45 -9.88 11.26
C THR A 667 -1.06 -10.14 11.22
N TRP A 668 -1.47 -11.41 11.25
CA TRP A 668 -2.87 -11.85 11.31
C TRP A 668 -3.53 -11.65 12.68
N CYS A 669 -2.75 -11.37 13.72
CA CYS A 669 -3.25 -11.19 15.08
C CYS A 669 -3.77 -9.77 15.29
N ALA A 670 -5.09 -9.57 15.21
CA ALA A 670 -5.74 -8.27 15.36
C ALA A 670 -5.35 -7.56 16.68
N THR A 671 -5.42 -8.27 17.81
CA THR A 671 -5.07 -7.75 19.15
C THR A 671 -3.60 -7.29 19.21
N CYS A 672 -2.70 -8.01 18.54
CA CYS A 672 -1.30 -7.63 18.42
C CYS A 672 -1.13 -6.29 17.69
N GLN A 673 -1.85 -6.11 16.58
CA GLN A 673 -1.82 -4.86 15.80
C GLN A 673 -2.43 -3.70 16.59
N VAL A 674 -3.51 -3.95 17.34
CA VAL A 674 -4.15 -2.95 18.21
C VAL A 674 -3.23 -2.53 19.35
N ASN A 675 -2.51 -3.45 20.00
CA ASN A 675 -1.54 -3.10 21.04
C ASN A 675 -0.40 -2.25 20.47
N LYS A 676 0.13 -2.59 19.29
CA LYS A 676 1.23 -1.85 18.66
C LYS A 676 0.87 -0.40 18.36
N SER A 677 -0.35 -0.14 17.86
CA SER A 677 -0.79 1.21 17.49
C SER A 677 -1.00 2.12 18.71
N ARG A 678 -1.22 1.56 19.91
CA ARG A 678 -1.63 2.33 21.10
C ARG A 678 -0.69 2.25 22.30
N ALA A 679 0.14 1.22 22.41
CA ALA A 679 0.94 0.96 23.61
C ALA A 679 2.31 1.64 23.61
N TYR A 680 3.01 1.67 22.47
CA TYR A 680 4.43 2.02 22.40
C TYR A 680 4.68 3.49 22.02
N ASN A 681 3.98 4.42 22.67
CA ASN A 681 4.16 5.85 22.43
C ASN A 681 5.50 6.37 23.03
N GLY A 682 5.84 7.63 22.75
CA GLY A 682 7.11 8.23 23.19
C GLY A 682 7.39 8.16 24.70
N LYS A 683 6.35 8.12 25.55
CA LYS A 683 6.54 7.96 27.01
C LYS A 683 7.06 6.56 27.35
N VAL A 684 6.50 5.53 26.74
CA VAL A 684 6.94 4.14 26.93
C VAL A 684 8.34 3.95 26.34
N GLN A 685 8.62 4.51 25.16
CA GLN A 685 9.96 4.47 24.56
C GLN A 685 11.04 5.11 25.46
N ALA A 686 10.71 6.22 26.11
CA ALA A 686 11.59 6.86 27.08
C ALA A 686 11.86 5.98 28.30
N LEU A 687 10.87 5.22 28.78
CA LEU A 687 11.04 4.27 29.89
C LEU A 687 11.91 3.07 29.48
N PHE A 688 11.69 2.52 28.29
CA PHE A 688 12.53 1.46 27.74
C PHE A 688 13.99 1.92 27.62
N SER A 689 14.22 3.17 27.19
CA SER A 689 15.56 3.76 27.14
C SER A 689 16.14 4.01 28.55
N LYS A 690 15.34 4.53 29.48
CA LYS A 690 15.74 4.81 30.88
C LYS A 690 16.23 3.56 31.60
N TYR A 691 15.52 2.44 31.44
CA TYR A 691 15.85 1.16 32.08
C TYR A 691 16.68 0.23 31.18
N ASN A 692 17.19 0.74 30.05
CA ASN A 692 17.98 0.00 29.07
C ASN A 692 17.32 -1.33 28.63
N VAL A 693 16.01 -1.36 28.44
CA VAL A 693 15.27 -2.58 28.06
C VAL A 693 15.58 -2.96 26.61
N LEU A 694 15.98 -4.22 26.39
CA LEU A 694 16.08 -4.79 25.04
C LEU A 694 14.69 -5.21 24.56
N ALA A 695 14.24 -4.69 23.43
CA ALA A 695 12.94 -5.03 22.86
C ALA A 695 13.09 -6.02 21.71
N LEU A 696 12.59 -7.23 21.90
CA LEU A 696 12.65 -8.31 20.91
C LEU A 696 11.26 -8.59 20.35
N LYS A 697 11.19 -8.77 19.03
CA LYS A 697 9.96 -9.16 18.34
C LYS A 697 10.06 -10.62 17.93
N ALA A 698 9.20 -11.46 18.50
CA ALA A 698 9.02 -12.84 18.09
C ALA A 698 7.85 -12.92 17.10
N ASP A 699 8.17 -12.91 15.80
CA ASP A 699 7.17 -12.88 14.73
C ASP A 699 6.67 -14.29 14.41
N TYR A 700 5.47 -14.59 14.91
CA TYR A 700 4.74 -15.84 14.71
C TYR A 700 3.72 -15.73 13.57
N THR A 701 3.95 -14.82 12.61
CA THR A 701 3.14 -14.75 11.38
C THR A 701 3.19 -16.06 10.62
N ASN A 702 4.41 -16.59 10.45
CA ASN A 702 4.65 -17.94 9.96
C ASN A 702 4.99 -18.82 11.18
N TYR A 703 4.54 -20.08 11.15
CA TYR A 703 4.81 -21.01 12.26
C TYR A 703 6.32 -21.18 12.48
N ASP A 704 6.78 -20.91 13.70
CA ASP A 704 8.16 -21.17 14.14
C ASP A 704 8.13 -22.06 15.39
N PRO A 705 8.66 -23.30 15.33
CA PRO A 705 8.62 -24.24 16.44
C PRO A 705 9.33 -23.74 17.70
N ARG A 706 10.32 -22.84 17.55
CA ARG A 706 11.05 -22.23 18.69
C ARG A 706 10.17 -21.24 19.45
N ILE A 707 9.31 -20.51 18.74
CA ILE A 707 8.34 -19.62 19.38
C ILE A 707 7.25 -20.45 20.07
N SER A 708 6.79 -21.52 19.42
CA SER A 708 5.76 -22.41 19.99
C SER A 708 6.19 -23.06 21.31
N SER A 709 7.45 -23.52 21.42
CA SER A 709 7.96 -24.13 22.66
C SER A 709 7.97 -23.13 23.81
N VAL A 710 8.43 -21.90 23.56
CA VAL A 710 8.48 -20.85 24.58
C VAL A 710 7.08 -20.39 24.98
N LEU A 711 6.13 -20.27 24.03
CA LEU A 711 4.74 -19.99 24.37
C LEU A 711 4.15 -21.07 25.30
N ALA A 712 4.44 -22.34 25.03
CA ALA A 712 4.00 -23.45 25.87
C ALA A 712 4.61 -23.39 27.29
N GLU A 713 5.89 -23.05 27.42
CA GLU A 713 6.56 -22.80 28.72
C GLU A 713 5.90 -21.65 29.49
N LEU A 714 5.53 -20.57 28.78
CA LEU A 714 4.77 -19.44 29.35
C LEU A 714 3.30 -19.77 29.65
N LYS A 715 2.87 -21.02 29.48
CA LYS A 715 1.49 -21.50 29.66
C LYS A 715 0.50 -20.71 28.77
N ARG A 716 0.91 -20.41 27.54
CA ARG A 716 0.10 -19.74 26.51
C ARG A 716 0.10 -20.57 25.23
N ARG A 717 -1.04 -20.60 24.53
CA ARG A 717 -1.20 -21.40 23.30
C ARG A 717 -1.35 -20.55 22.03
N ALA A 718 -1.40 -19.22 22.16
CA ALA A 718 -1.58 -18.29 21.05
C ALA A 718 -0.96 -16.92 21.36
N VAL A 719 -0.70 -16.13 20.31
CA VAL A 719 -0.34 -14.71 20.40
C VAL A 719 -1.62 -13.84 20.50
N PRO A 720 -1.59 -12.64 21.12
CA PRO A 720 -0.41 -11.94 21.66
C PRO A 720 0.03 -12.48 23.01
N VAL A 721 1.33 -12.63 23.20
CA VAL A 721 1.95 -12.76 24.54
C VAL A 721 3.07 -11.74 24.61
N ASN A 722 3.05 -10.91 25.64
CA ASN A 722 4.19 -10.02 25.88
C ASN A 722 4.80 -10.35 27.24
N ALA A 723 6.11 -10.58 27.24
CA ALA A 723 6.84 -11.08 28.39
C ALA A 723 8.01 -10.14 28.73
N LEU A 724 8.13 -9.76 29.99
CA LEU A 724 9.26 -9.01 30.52
C LEU A 724 10.15 -9.93 31.36
N TYR A 725 11.33 -10.22 30.85
CA TYR A 725 12.39 -10.94 31.54
C TYR A 725 13.27 -9.96 32.31
N ARG A 726 13.58 -10.29 33.57
CA ARG A 726 14.35 -9.44 34.48
C ARG A 726 15.62 -10.16 34.96
N PRO A 727 16.77 -9.47 35.01
CA PRO A 727 17.99 -10.06 35.56
C PRO A 727 17.78 -10.61 36.98
N GLY A 728 18.25 -11.83 37.23
CA GLY A 728 18.18 -12.49 38.55
C GLY A 728 16.79 -13.01 38.95
N LYS A 729 15.81 -13.03 38.03
CA LYS A 729 14.50 -13.68 38.24
C LYS A 729 14.31 -14.81 37.23
N THR A 730 13.82 -15.95 37.70
CA THR A 730 13.63 -17.16 36.90
C THR A 730 12.36 -17.14 36.04
N GLU A 731 11.31 -16.43 36.45
CA GLU A 731 10.06 -16.33 35.69
C GLU A 731 9.85 -14.93 35.10
N PRO A 732 9.46 -14.81 33.81
CA PRO A 732 9.10 -13.55 33.21
C PRO A 732 7.74 -13.07 33.68
N VAL A 733 7.55 -11.76 33.67
CA VAL A 733 6.25 -11.14 33.98
C VAL A 733 5.48 -10.93 32.69
N LEU A 734 4.25 -11.46 32.62
CA LEU A 734 3.39 -11.33 31.46
C LEU A 734 2.50 -10.09 31.56
N THR A 735 2.26 -9.43 30.43
CA THR A 735 1.27 -8.35 30.34
C THR A 735 -0.15 -8.91 30.19
N LYS A 736 -1.15 -8.02 30.28
CA LYS A 736 -2.50 -8.30 29.74
C LYS A 736 -2.43 -8.58 28.23
N GLU A 737 -3.43 -9.26 27.69
CA GLU A 737 -3.51 -9.54 26.24
C GLU A 737 -3.80 -8.27 25.43
N LEU A 738 -4.54 -7.33 26.00
CA LEU A 738 -4.93 -6.06 25.39
C LEU A 738 -4.55 -4.91 26.35
N PHE A 739 -3.58 -4.08 25.97
CA PHE A 739 -3.12 -2.95 26.80
C PHE A 739 -2.83 -1.64 26.04
N GLY A 740 -2.96 -0.51 26.73
CA GLY A 740 -2.65 0.83 26.23
C GLY A 740 -1.34 1.40 26.79
N SER A 741 -0.90 2.57 26.31
CA SER A 741 0.37 3.17 26.71
C SER A 741 0.48 3.47 28.20
N THR A 742 -0.62 3.82 28.85
CA THR A 742 -0.63 4.11 30.30
C THR A 742 -0.37 2.84 31.11
N TYR A 743 -1.02 1.73 30.75
CA TYR A 743 -0.76 0.44 31.38
C TYR A 743 0.69 0.02 31.16
N MET A 744 1.21 0.13 29.94
CA MET A 744 2.59 -0.27 29.64
C MET A 744 3.62 0.57 30.41
N ALA A 745 3.40 1.89 30.50
CA ALA A 745 4.26 2.76 31.29
C ALA A 745 4.29 2.38 32.78
N ASN A 746 3.11 2.10 33.36
CA ASN A 746 3.00 1.64 34.74
C ASN A 746 3.64 0.26 34.92
N PHE A 747 3.40 -0.67 34.00
CA PHE A 747 3.95 -2.02 34.03
C PHE A 747 5.48 -2.02 34.04
N ILE A 748 6.11 -1.26 33.15
CA ILE A 748 7.58 -1.15 33.11
C ILE A 748 8.13 -0.49 34.37
N THR A 749 7.49 0.57 34.84
CA THR A 749 7.92 1.30 36.04
C THR A 749 7.79 0.40 37.28
N GLU A 750 6.66 -0.26 37.47
CA GLU A 750 6.41 -1.16 38.62
C GLU A 750 7.43 -2.30 38.72
N HIS A 751 7.87 -2.83 37.58
CA HIS A 751 8.70 -4.03 37.54
C HIS A 751 10.20 -3.77 37.43
N LEU A 752 10.62 -2.59 36.96
CA LEU A 752 12.02 -2.21 36.74
C LEU A 752 12.49 -1.01 37.57
N GLU A 753 11.59 -0.23 38.18
CA GLU A 753 12.00 0.84 39.09
C GLU A 753 12.56 0.23 40.38
N PRO A 754 13.75 0.64 40.85
CA PRO A 754 14.29 0.18 42.12
C PRO A 754 13.34 0.63 43.24
N LYS A 755 12.67 -0.33 43.90
CA LYS A 755 11.97 -0.02 45.14
C LYS A 755 13.03 0.39 46.16
N GLY A 756 13.07 1.67 46.51
CA GLY A 756 13.88 2.17 47.60
C GLY A 756 13.62 1.30 48.83
N GLN A 757 14.70 0.74 49.39
CA GLN A 757 14.66 0.31 50.78
C GLN A 757 14.23 1.52 51.63
N PRO A 758 13.35 1.33 52.63
CA PRO A 758 12.95 2.41 53.51
C PRO A 758 14.15 3.13 54.15
#